data_AF-A0A973JR17-F1
#
_entry.id   AF-A0A973JR17-F1
#
_cell.length_a   1.000
_cell.length_b   1.000
_cell.length_c   1.000
_cell.angle_alpha   90.00
_cell.angle_beta   90.00
_cell.angle_gamma   90.00
#
_symmetry.space_group_name_H-M   'P 1'
#
loop_
_entity.id
_entity.type
_entity.pdbx_description
1 polymer ?
#
loop_
_entity_poly.entity_id
_entity_poly.type
_entity_poly.pdbx_seq_one_letter_code
_entity_poly.pdbx_strand_id
1 'polypeptide(L)'
;MRRKGLIGPLLFVLAMTACGGGGGGGGSTEASSSPGAAPPMKTTAAVDLPRTGQTATFAAGDDATLAKGVAWPDPRFTDNGNGTVTDNLTGLIWLKKADCIGPRNWAGALAAVNALASGQCTLNDGSRAGDWRLPNRKEFRSLVDYSETGPALPAVHPFINVNVQDVYWTSSTVGWNTYSVLILNMASGHLSLYFKGDGGYALPVRAERFDAPASVPKSGQTTRYAAGDDGDLEKGVAWPGPRFTVDGAGLCVTDNLTDLMWVRTPDNTARTWADALTYANGLTLCGHDDWRLPNVNELESLVNAEVADISLWLNMQGFSNVLADYYWSSSTCADSADCSWVVSMNMGNVYTSFRASANRVLPVHDAGAAPSPLATTSQTTCYGASGAIIDCAGTGQDGEFQKGAAWPSPRFSVNNDGTIRDNLTGLLWLEDIGCVNPQGQLQDWLNALDSANRLNTGECGLSDGSSEGEWRLPNRKELRSLINYEEANSAAWLNGLGLINVVPEGYGSSSTYAYNPNWAFVGSMVTGNISSTSKTVGFLMWPVRAGGGAPAGLAETGQTTCYNAAGAVVACAGTGQDGEEKAGDTWPAQRFIDYRDGTIADGLTGLIWLKDADCFKTRTWQQALSDVKGLANGACGLSDGSAAGDWRLPNVNELESLFNAESSGIELLSGQGFINVGLSYWSSTTSAKDPASAIAVIGDGTIQATPKALDPYPVWPVRDRK
;
A
#
# COMPACT_ATOMS: atom_id res chain seq x y z
N MET A 1 -13.70 74.61 -32.55
CA MET A 1 -12.43 73.84 -32.70
C MET A 1 -12.77 72.36 -32.44
N ARG A 2 -13.16 71.59 -33.48
CA ARG A 2 -12.51 70.35 -34.02
C ARG A 2 -11.97 69.38 -32.93
N ARG A 3 -12.68 68.28 -32.63
CA ARG A 3 -12.62 66.86 -33.12
C ARG A 3 -11.59 66.00 -32.32
N LYS A 4 -12.01 64.98 -31.53
CA LYS A 4 -12.41 63.55 -31.81
C LYS A 4 -11.23 62.57 -32.09
N GLY A 5 -11.27 61.40 -31.43
CA GLY A 5 -10.72 60.09 -31.88
C GLY A 5 -9.74 59.44 -30.88
N LEU A 6 -10.10 58.41 -30.08
CA LEU A 6 -10.10 56.94 -30.37
C LEU A 6 -8.78 56.37 -30.93
N ILE A 7 -8.16 55.46 -30.18
CA ILE A 7 -7.11 54.54 -30.67
C ILE A 7 -7.47 53.12 -30.25
N GLY A 8 -7.68 52.27 -31.26
CA GLY A 8 -7.62 50.81 -31.22
C GLY A 8 -6.36 50.31 -31.97
N PRO A 9 -6.19 48.99 -32.16
CA PRO A 9 -4.93 48.28 -31.92
C PRO A 9 -4.00 48.15 -33.13
N LEU A 10 -2.72 47.88 -32.87
CA LEU A 10 -1.71 47.53 -33.89
C LEU A 10 -1.50 46.01 -33.96
N LEU A 11 -1.73 45.48 -35.17
CA LEU A 11 -1.24 44.21 -35.67
C LEU A 11 -0.19 44.55 -36.74
N PHE A 12 1.02 43.98 -36.70
CA PHE A 12 1.89 43.95 -37.89
C PHE A 12 2.75 42.68 -37.94
N VAL A 13 2.81 42.16 -39.16
CA VAL A 13 3.42 40.93 -39.68
C VAL A 13 4.86 41.20 -40.10
N LEU A 14 5.76 40.20 -39.98
CA LEU A 14 7.04 40.13 -40.72
C LEU A 14 7.39 38.64 -40.95
N ALA A 15 7.10 38.06 -42.13
CA ALA A 15 7.97 37.94 -43.32
C ALA A 15 9.22 37.06 -43.11
N MET A 16 9.12 35.79 -43.55
CA MET A 16 10.25 34.89 -43.81
C MET A 16 10.99 35.30 -45.10
N THR A 17 12.32 35.31 -45.06
CA THR A 17 13.18 35.42 -46.24
C THR A 17 14.05 34.18 -46.34
N ALA A 18 13.97 33.52 -47.49
CA ALA A 18 14.80 32.39 -47.88
C ALA A 18 16.10 32.89 -48.54
N CYS A 19 17.21 32.21 -48.25
CA CYS A 19 18.39 32.20 -49.13
C CYS A 19 19.01 30.79 -49.07
N GLY A 20 19.11 30.14 -50.23
CA GLY A 20 19.79 28.85 -50.37
C GLY A 20 21.15 29.00 -51.05
N GLY A 21 21.98 27.95 -50.93
CA GLY A 21 23.00 27.63 -51.95
C GLY A 21 24.31 26.99 -51.46
N GLY A 22 24.38 25.65 -51.49
CA GLY A 22 25.57 24.82 -51.79
C GLY A 22 26.50 24.46 -50.62
N GLY A 23 27.01 23.23 -50.44
CA GLY A 23 26.96 21.98 -51.21
C GLY A 23 28.12 21.05 -50.79
N GLY A 24 27.84 19.74 -50.65
CA GLY A 24 28.81 18.63 -50.45
C GLY A 24 29.04 18.25 -48.98
N GLY A 25 28.94 17.02 -48.50
CA GLY A 25 28.81 15.68 -49.12
C GLY A 25 29.49 14.70 -48.16
N GLY A 26 28.78 13.70 -47.64
CA GLY A 26 29.36 12.67 -46.76
C GLY A 26 28.29 11.90 -46.01
N GLY A 27 27.97 10.70 -46.50
CA GLY A 27 26.92 9.85 -45.96
C GLY A 27 27.29 9.16 -44.64
N SER A 28 26.30 9.04 -43.78
CA SER A 28 26.04 7.84 -42.97
C SER A 28 24.57 7.88 -42.57
N THR A 29 23.87 6.80 -42.86
CA THR A 29 22.44 6.62 -42.56
C THR A 29 22.31 6.19 -41.11
N GLU A 30 21.98 7.14 -40.22
CA GLU A 30 21.40 6.83 -38.92
C GLU A 30 19.90 7.16 -38.95
N ALA A 31 19.09 6.15 -38.63
CA ALA A 31 17.65 6.26 -38.52
C ALA A 31 17.32 7.21 -37.35
N SER A 32 16.69 8.35 -37.66
CA SER A 32 16.10 9.21 -36.64
C SER A 32 14.84 8.55 -36.10
N SER A 33 14.92 7.91 -34.94
CA SER A 33 13.76 7.63 -34.12
C SER A 33 13.24 8.96 -33.56
N SER A 34 12.01 9.33 -33.93
CA SER A 34 11.25 10.27 -33.10
C SER A 34 11.10 9.65 -31.71
N PRO A 35 11.28 10.39 -30.60
CA PRO A 35 10.82 9.91 -29.32
C PRO A 35 9.30 9.82 -29.40
N GLY A 36 8.78 8.60 -29.48
CA GLY A 36 7.37 8.32 -29.31
C GLY A 36 6.91 8.98 -28.02
N ALA A 37 5.79 9.68 -28.09
CA ALA A 37 5.14 10.23 -26.91
C ALA A 37 4.98 9.10 -25.89
N ALA A 38 5.56 9.29 -24.72
CA ALA A 38 5.36 8.38 -23.60
C ALA A 38 3.84 8.23 -23.38
N PRO A 39 3.32 7.00 -23.18
CA PRO A 39 1.95 6.84 -22.74
C PRO A 39 1.75 7.61 -21.42
N PRO A 40 0.56 8.16 -21.17
CA PRO A 40 0.32 8.98 -19.99
C PRO A 40 0.65 8.16 -18.74
N MET A 41 1.63 8.62 -17.96
CA MET A 41 1.92 8.06 -16.65
C MET A 41 0.66 8.15 -15.79
N LYS A 42 0.36 7.05 -15.11
CA LYS A 42 -0.54 6.95 -13.96
C LYS A 42 -0.51 8.25 -13.13
N THR A 43 -1.69 8.73 -12.76
CA THR A 43 -1.91 9.79 -11.77
C THR A 43 -0.89 9.69 -10.63
N THR A 44 -0.21 10.80 -10.31
CA THR A 44 0.84 10.87 -9.28
C THR A 44 0.46 10.06 -8.04
N ALA A 45 1.25 9.01 -7.76
CA ALA A 45 1.07 8.16 -6.60
C ALA A 45 1.06 9.00 -5.31
N ALA A 46 0.24 8.59 -4.34
CA ALA A 46 0.21 9.19 -3.02
C ALA A 46 1.60 9.12 -2.35
N VAL A 47 1.87 10.08 -1.47
CA VAL A 47 3.08 10.17 -0.67
C VAL A 47 2.97 9.21 0.49
N ASP A 48 3.75 8.15 0.43
CA ASP A 48 3.94 7.24 1.54
C ASP A 48 4.81 7.87 2.62
N LEU A 49 4.18 8.25 3.74
CA LEU A 49 4.87 8.84 4.89
C LEU A 49 5.62 7.76 5.69
N PRO A 50 6.79 8.08 6.25
CA PRO A 50 7.57 7.09 6.98
C PRO A 50 7.07 6.86 8.40
N ARG A 51 7.34 5.66 8.94
CA ARG A 51 7.24 5.39 10.38
C ARG A 51 8.15 6.32 11.18
N THR A 52 7.85 6.43 12.46
CA THR A 52 8.51 7.35 13.40
C THR A 52 9.72 6.75 14.13
N GLY A 53 9.98 5.45 13.97
CA GLY A 53 11.00 4.73 14.73
C GLY A 53 10.52 4.20 16.08
N GLN A 54 9.29 4.50 16.50
CA GLN A 54 8.79 4.06 17.80
C GLN A 54 8.59 2.56 17.89
N THR A 55 9.17 1.99 18.95
CA THR A 55 9.09 0.55 19.27
C THR A 55 8.54 0.29 20.67
N ALA A 56 8.61 1.27 21.56
CA ALA A 56 8.11 1.16 22.93
C ALA A 56 6.62 1.50 23.01
N THR A 57 5.82 0.56 23.52
CA THR A 57 4.38 0.76 23.72
C THR A 57 4.07 1.18 25.14
N PHE A 58 3.19 2.17 25.25
CA PHE A 58 2.68 2.72 26.49
C PHE A 58 1.14 2.61 26.61
N ALA A 59 0.42 2.53 25.48
CA ALA A 59 -1.04 2.34 25.46
C ALA A 59 -1.51 1.66 24.17
N ALA A 60 -2.68 1.04 24.19
CA ALA A 60 -3.30 0.49 22.98
C ALA A 60 -3.63 1.62 21.99
N GLY A 61 -3.26 1.43 20.71
CA GLY A 61 -3.46 2.42 19.65
C GLY A 61 -2.41 3.54 19.60
N ASP A 62 -1.34 3.44 20.39
CA ASP A 62 -0.18 4.32 20.25
C ASP A 62 0.65 4.01 18.99
N ASP A 63 1.59 4.88 18.67
CA ASP A 63 2.38 4.79 17.43
C ASP A 63 3.26 3.53 17.37
N ALA A 64 3.81 3.07 18.49
CA ALA A 64 4.58 1.82 18.52
C ALA A 64 3.70 0.58 18.34
N THR A 65 2.44 0.60 18.79
CA THR A 65 1.49 -0.50 18.54
C THR A 65 1.04 -0.55 17.09
N LEU A 66 0.74 0.61 16.51
CA LEU A 66 0.18 0.68 15.17
C LEU A 66 1.25 0.67 14.10
N ALA A 67 2.45 1.20 14.36
CA ALA A 67 3.58 1.27 13.45
C ALA A 67 3.19 1.80 12.05
N LYS A 68 2.44 2.90 12.01
CA LYS A 68 1.86 3.44 10.76
C LYS A 68 2.90 4.17 9.92
N GLY A 69 2.80 4.01 8.60
CA GLY A 69 3.75 4.52 7.61
C GLY A 69 4.74 3.47 7.09
N VAL A 70 5.62 3.90 6.19
CA VAL A 70 6.64 3.07 5.54
C VAL A 70 7.68 2.60 6.56
N ALA A 71 7.87 1.29 6.65
CA ALA A 71 8.90 0.69 7.48
C ALA A 71 10.30 1.13 7.01
N TRP A 72 11.19 1.36 7.98
CA TRP A 72 12.56 1.76 7.65
C TRP A 72 13.32 0.58 7.04
N PRO A 73 14.10 0.80 5.96
CA PRO A 73 15.00 -0.22 5.43
C PRO A 73 16.06 -0.62 6.46
N ASP A 74 16.55 -1.85 6.36
CA ASP A 74 17.74 -2.31 7.06
C ASP A 74 18.84 -2.67 6.04
N PRO A 75 19.94 -1.89 5.97
CA PRO A 75 20.28 -0.73 6.80
C PRO A 75 19.49 0.55 6.42
N ARG A 76 19.20 1.41 7.40
CA ARG A 76 18.52 2.71 7.16
C ARG A 76 19.41 3.69 6.40
N PHE A 77 20.70 3.71 6.73
CA PHE A 77 21.68 4.61 6.14
C PHE A 77 22.83 3.84 5.51
N THR A 78 23.29 4.29 4.35
CA THR A 78 24.50 3.80 3.69
C THR A 78 25.59 4.85 3.76
N ASP A 79 26.72 4.53 4.38
CA ASP A 79 27.94 5.35 4.27
C ASP A 79 28.59 5.07 2.92
N ASN A 80 28.70 6.10 2.08
CA ASN A 80 29.24 5.96 0.73
C ASN A 80 30.78 6.00 0.70
N GLY A 81 31.45 6.18 1.85
CA GLY A 81 32.91 6.22 1.95
C GLY A 81 33.57 7.46 1.32
N ASN A 82 32.77 8.40 0.84
CA ASN A 82 33.20 9.63 0.15
C ASN A 82 32.80 10.91 0.89
N GLY A 83 32.47 10.81 2.19
CA GLY A 83 32.00 11.92 3.02
C GLY A 83 30.48 12.17 2.96
N THR A 84 29.72 11.33 2.27
CA THR A 84 28.25 11.40 2.18
C THR A 84 27.57 10.18 2.79
N VAL A 85 26.31 10.38 3.21
CA VAL A 85 25.43 9.35 3.76
C VAL A 85 24.17 9.31 2.91
N THR A 86 23.85 8.15 2.33
CA THR A 86 22.56 7.92 1.66
C THR A 86 21.52 7.48 2.69
N ASP A 87 20.40 8.18 2.76
CA ASP A 87 19.20 7.72 3.44
C ASP A 87 18.43 6.75 2.53
N ASN A 88 18.47 5.45 2.85
CA ASN A 88 17.84 4.41 2.02
C ASN A 88 16.32 4.47 2.06
N LEU A 89 15.71 5.19 3.01
CA LEU A 89 14.27 5.37 3.09
C LEU A 89 13.78 6.45 2.12
N THR A 90 14.47 7.59 2.05
CA THR A 90 14.02 8.76 1.26
C THR A 90 14.81 8.98 -0.03
N GLY A 91 15.92 8.28 -0.21
CA GLY A 91 16.84 8.48 -1.33
C GLY A 91 17.66 9.76 -1.25
N LEU A 92 17.51 10.55 -0.19
CA LEU A 92 18.27 11.77 0.05
C LEU A 92 19.71 11.45 0.45
N ILE A 93 20.64 12.29 -0.01
CA ILE A 93 22.06 12.20 0.33
C ILE A 93 22.43 13.37 1.23
N TRP A 94 23.06 13.05 2.35
CA TRP A 94 23.39 13.97 3.43
C TRP A 94 24.90 14.08 3.61
N LEU A 95 25.37 15.24 4.06
CA LEU A 95 26.76 15.39 4.49
C LEU A 95 27.00 14.54 5.74
N LYS A 96 28.04 13.70 5.74
CA LYS A 96 28.36 12.82 6.87
C LYS A 96 28.81 13.57 8.12
N LYS A 97 29.60 14.63 7.94
CA LYS A 97 30.21 15.43 9.01
C LYS A 97 29.31 16.60 9.41
N ALA A 98 28.49 16.40 10.45
CA ALA A 98 27.40 17.30 10.82
C ALA A 98 27.86 18.62 11.46
N ASP A 99 29.10 18.72 11.94
CA ASP A 99 29.68 19.97 12.48
C ASP A 99 30.45 20.77 11.41
N CYS A 100 30.52 20.32 10.16
CA CYS A 100 31.39 20.96 9.18
C CYS A 100 31.01 22.43 8.92
N ILE A 101 29.71 22.70 8.84
CA ILE A 101 29.18 24.06 8.77
C ILE A 101 28.70 24.42 10.17
N GLY A 102 29.64 24.92 10.97
CA GLY A 102 29.42 25.37 12.33
C GLY A 102 28.49 26.58 12.46
N PRO A 103 28.31 27.12 13.68
CA PRO A 103 27.31 28.14 13.98
C PRO A 103 27.43 29.37 13.10
N ARG A 104 26.39 29.66 12.34
CA ARG A 104 26.22 30.86 11.51
C ARG A 104 24.79 31.34 11.58
N ASN A 105 24.58 32.61 11.26
CA ASN A 105 23.22 33.09 11.00
C ASN A 105 22.63 32.42 9.76
N TRP A 106 21.30 32.47 9.63
CA TRP A 106 20.58 31.68 8.62
C TRP A 106 21.02 32.01 7.17
N ALA A 107 21.21 33.29 6.86
CA ALA A 107 21.71 33.72 5.56
C ALA A 107 23.15 33.22 5.29
N GLY A 108 24.00 33.24 6.31
CA GLY A 108 25.36 32.71 6.24
C GLY A 108 25.39 31.19 6.09
N ALA A 109 24.44 30.47 6.68
CA ALA A 109 24.27 29.03 6.50
C ALA A 109 23.85 28.69 5.06
N LEU A 110 22.82 29.34 4.51
CA LEU A 110 22.41 29.19 3.10
C LEU A 110 23.59 29.39 2.14
N ALA A 111 24.34 30.48 2.31
CA ALA A 111 25.51 30.77 1.48
C ALA A 111 26.63 29.74 1.65
N ALA A 112 26.91 29.29 2.87
CA ALA A 112 27.95 28.30 3.15
C ALA A 112 27.61 26.92 2.56
N VAL A 113 26.36 26.49 2.66
CA VAL A 113 25.91 25.22 2.11
C VAL A 113 25.94 25.24 0.58
N ASN A 114 25.46 26.34 -0.03
CA ASN A 114 25.51 26.49 -1.49
C ASN A 114 26.96 26.54 -2.04
N ALA A 115 27.94 26.96 -1.23
CA ALA A 115 29.35 26.97 -1.60
C ALA A 115 30.08 25.63 -1.35
N LEU A 116 29.42 24.66 -0.69
CA LEU A 116 30.03 23.38 -0.35
C LEU A 116 30.36 22.57 -1.60
N ALA A 117 31.57 22.00 -1.64
CA ALA A 117 32.06 21.21 -2.76
C ALA A 117 33.04 20.11 -2.30
N SER A 118 33.30 19.16 -3.20
CA SER A 118 34.32 18.11 -3.01
C SER A 118 35.68 18.70 -2.62
N GLY A 119 36.37 18.05 -1.69
CA GLY A 119 37.60 18.54 -1.07
C GLY A 119 37.39 19.32 0.24
N GLN A 120 36.15 19.67 0.59
CA GLN A 120 35.78 20.26 1.89
C GLN A 120 35.08 19.21 2.76
N CYS A 121 35.05 19.40 4.09
CA CYS A 121 34.22 18.55 4.97
C CYS A 121 34.44 17.03 4.85
N THR A 122 35.63 16.58 4.46
CA THR A 122 35.93 15.17 4.11
C THR A 122 35.22 14.62 2.86
N LEU A 123 34.53 15.48 2.10
CA LEU A 123 33.90 15.13 0.84
C LEU A 123 34.94 14.77 -0.23
N ASN A 124 34.70 13.66 -0.90
CA ASN A 124 35.37 13.23 -2.12
C ASN A 124 34.35 12.62 -3.08
N ASP A 125 33.24 13.32 -3.27
CA ASP A 125 32.04 12.86 -4.01
C ASP A 125 31.92 13.52 -5.39
N GLY A 126 32.86 14.40 -5.74
CA GLY A 126 32.84 15.15 -7.01
C GLY A 126 31.86 16.33 -7.03
N SER A 127 31.20 16.66 -5.91
CA SER A 127 30.29 17.78 -5.82
C SER A 127 30.96 19.14 -6.07
N ARG A 128 30.17 20.09 -6.56
CA ARG A 128 30.54 21.48 -6.84
C ARG A 128 29.59 22.42 -6.09
N ALA A 129 29.99 23.68 -5.97
CA ALA A 129 29.12 24.73 -5.44
C ALA A 129 27.80 24.77 -6.24
N GLY A 130 26.68 24.77 -5.52
CA GLY A 130 25.32 24.67 -6.05
C GLY A 130 24.68 23.27 -5.93
N ASP A 131 25.47 22.22 -5.70
CA ASP A 131 24.93 20.86 -5.59
C ASP A 131 24.26 20.59 -4.23
N TRP A 132 24.68 21.32 -3.19
CA TRP A 132 24.22 21.17 -1.82
C TRP A 132 23.28 22.31 -1.42
N ARG A 133 22.24 21.99 -0.63
CA ARG A 133 21.30 22.97 -0.06
C ARG A 133 20.99 22.65 1.40
N LEU A 134 20.41 23.62 2.10
CA LEU A 134 19.75 23.35 3.38
C LEU A 134 18.49 22.50 3.15
N PRO A 135 18.21 21.51 4.00
CA PRO A 135 16.99 20.73 3.94
C PRO A 135 15.79 21.60 4.30
N ASN A 136 14.67 21.41 3.62
CA ASN A 136 13.42 21.96 4.13
C ASN A 136 12.94 21.20 5.36
N ARG A 137 11.91 21.72 6.03
CA ARG A 137 11.39 21.10 7.26
C ARG A 137 10.96 19.65 7.09
N LYS A 138 10.43 19.25 5.91
CA LYS A 138 9.97 17.89 5.64
C LYS A 138 11.14 16.93 5.40
N GLU A 139 12.14 17.38 4.65
CA GLU A 139 13.38 16.64 4.43
C GLU A 139 14.15 16.45 5.73
N PHE A 140 14.27 17.47 6.58
CA PHE A 140 15.04 17.32 7.83
C PHE A 140 14.32 16.41 8.83
N ARG A 141 12.99 16.53 8.91
CA ARG A 141 12.13 15.67 9.72
C ARG A 141 12.25 14.19 9.39
N SER A 142 12.51 13.84 8.13
CA SER A 142 12.59 12.42 7.74
C SER A 142 13.77 11.68 8.35
N LEU A 143 14.77 12.39 8.89
CA LEU A 143 15.90 11.80 9.61
C LEU A 143 15.58 11.45 11.08
N VAL A 144 14.53 12.03 11.66
CA VAL A 144 14.27 11.95 13.09
C VAL A 144 13.80 10.56 13.48
N ASP A 145 14.46 9.98 14.47
CA ASP A 145 13.95 8.84 15.23
C ASP A 145 13.30 9.36 16.50
N TYR A 146 11.97 9.25 16.59
CA TYR A 146 11.20 9.76 17.71
C TYR A 146 11.31 8.89 18.97
N SER A 147 11.98 7.74 18.87
CA SER A 147 12.32 6.86 20.00
C SER A 147 13.70 7.13 20.59
N GLU A 148 14.50 7.99 19.96
CA GLU A 148 15.87 8.29 20.35
C GLU A 148 16.02 9.77 20.77
N THR A 149 17.07 10.03 21.54
CA THR A 149 17.42 11.36 22.06
C THR A 149 18.93 11.50 22.18
N GLY A 150 19.43 12.71 21.96
CA GLY A 150 20.85 13.03 22.14
C GLY A 150 21.83 12.15 21.35
N PRO A 151 21.70 11.99 20.01
CA PRO A 151 20.78 12.69 19.11
C PRO A 151 19.49 11.92 18.81
N ALA A 152 18.44 12.63 18.39
CA ALA A 152 17.18 12.06 17.88
C ALA A 152 17.35 11.51 16.44
N LEU A 153 18.31 10.61 16.26
CA LEU A 153 18.61 9.88 15.03
C LEU A 153 18.60 8.38 15.34
N PRO A 154 18.37 7.50 14.35
CA PRO A 154 18.44 6.06 14.55
C PRO A 154 19.77 5.64 15.20
N ALA A 155 19.72 4.84 16.27
CA ALA A 155 20.88 4.51 17.10
C ALA A 155 22.12 4.02 16.30
N VAL A 156 21.88 3.32 15.18
CA VAL A 156 22.92 2.96 14.21
C VAL A 156 22.87 3.95 13.05
N HIS A 157 23.74 4.95 13.08
CA HIS A 157 23.88 5.92 12.00
C HIS A 157 25.34 6.26 11.69
N PRO A 158 25.69 6.60 10.43
CA PRO A 158 27.05 6.95 10.02
C PRO A 158 27.42 8.43 10.21
N PHE A 159 26.47 9.29 10.63
CA PHE A 159 26.75 10.70 10.90
C PHE A 159 27.79 10.88 12.00
N ILE A 160 28.74 11.79 11.81
CA ILE A 160 29.79 12.10 12.78
C ILE A 160 29.71 13.55 13.23
N ASN A 161 30.10 13.80 14.49
CA ASN A 161 30.08 15.11 15.13
C ASN A 161 28.70 15.81 15.08
N VAL A 162 27.63 15.05 15.33
CA VAL A 162 26.30 15.64 15.51
C VAL A 162 26.29 16.44 16.81
N ASN A 163 26.05 17.75 16.73
CA ASN A 163 26.05 18.62 17.90
C ASN A 163 24.65 18.62 18.55
N VAL A 164 24.53 17.99 19.71
CA VAL A 164 23.29 17.93 20.50
C VAL A 164 23.13 19.07 21.50
N GLN A 165 24.08 20.00 21.56
CA GLN A 165 24.01 21.19 22.43
C GLN A 165 23.49 22.42 21.69
N ASP A 166 23.25 22.30 20.38
CA ASP A 166 22.92 23.41 19.50
C ASP A 166 21.84 23.02 18.48
N VAL A 167 21.37 23.98 17.69
CA VAL A 167 20.28 23.79 16.72
C VAL A 167 20.79 23.68 15.28
N TYR A 168 20.01 23.04 14.42
CA TYR A 168 20.28 22.93 13.00
C TYR A 168 19.24 23.65 12.15
N TRP A 169 19.70 24.42 11.18
CA TRP A 169 18.84 25.19 10.28
C TRP A 169 18.06 24.31 9.31
N THR A 170 16.76 24.60 9.15
CA THR A 170 16.04 24.26 7.92
C THR A 170 16.08 25.43 6.93
N SER A 171 15.65 25.19 5.69
CA SER A 171 15.41 26.24 4.69
C SER A 171 13.98 26.84 4.76
N SER A 172 13.10 26.33 5.63
CA SER A 172 11.69 26.71 5.69
C SER A 172 11.43 27.92 6.59
N THR A 173 11.13 29.07 5.97
CA THR A 173 10.74 30.29 6.69
C THR A 173 9.32 30.18 7.24
N VAL A 174 8.98 30.94 8.27
CA VAL A 174 7.65 30.92 8.87
C VAL A 174 6.78 32.00 8.23
N GLY A 175 5.64 31.62 7.63
CA GLY A 175 4.81 32.52 6.80
C GLY A 175 4.34 33.82 7.48
N TRP A 176 4.07 33.81 8.79
CA TRP A 176 3.64 35.01 9.53
C TRP A 176 4.78 35.86 10.11
N ASN A 177 6.01 35.32 10.17
CA ASN A 177 7.18 36.00 10.73
C ASN A 177 8.45 35.67 9.94
N THR A 178 8.77 36.54 8.98
CA THR A 178 9.92 36.38 8.09
C THR A 178 11.28 36.53 8.78
N TYR A 179 11.31 37.02 10.03
CA TYR A 179 12.51 37.07 10.88
C TYR A 179 12.85 35.73 11.53
N SER A 180 11.94 34.76 11.48
CA SER A 180 12.12 33.43 12.07
C SER A 180 12.10 32.33 11.01
N VAL A 181 12.75 31.24 11.34
CA VAL A 181 12.81 30.00 10.57
C VAL A 181 12.56 28.83 11.52
N LEU A 182 12.10 27.70 11.00
CA LEU A 182 12.04 26.48 11.78
C LEU A 182 13.45 25.86 11.88
N ILE A 183 13.86 25.47 13.07
CA ILE A 183 15.08 24.69 13.32
C ILE A 183 14.74 23.29 13.78
N LEU A 184 15.63 22.34 13.52
CA LEU A 184 15.60 21.03 14.14
C LEU A 184 16.58 21.03 15.33
N ASN A 185 16.06 20.74 16.52
CA ASN A 185 16.89 20.48 17.68
C ASN A 185 17.30 19.00 17.64
N MET A 186 18.57 18.72 17.32
CA MET A 186 19.05 17.34 17.15
C MET A 186 19.11 16.55 18.46
N ALA A 187 19.05 17.21 19.62
CA ALA A 187 18.95 16.49 20.89
C ALA A 187 17.57 15.86 21.07
N SER A 188 16.51 16.60 20.74
CA SER A 188 15.12 16.23 21.08
C SER A 188 14.25 15.86 19.88
N GLY A 189 14.65 16.19 18.65
CA GLY A 189 13.82 16.09 17.45
C GLY A 189 12.76 17.20 17.31
N HIS A 190 12.73 18.17 18.24
CA HIS A 190 11.78 19.27 18.20
C HIS A 190 12.00 20.17 16.97
N LEU A 191 10.90 20.57 16.33
CA LEU A 191 10.91 21.58 15.27
C LEU A 191 10.37 22.88 15.84
N SER A 192 11.28 23.83 16.04
CA SER A 192 11.06 25.02 16.87
C SER A 192 11.31 26.30 16.09
N LEU A 193 10.70 27.39 16.53
CA LEU A 193 10.95 28.71 15.95
C LEU A 193 12.28 29.25 16.47
N TYR A 194 13.08 29.84 15.57
CA TYR A 194 14.36 30.43 15.93
C TYR A 194 14.62 31.68 15.07
N PHE A 195 15.33 32.67 15.62
CA PHE A 195 15.57 33.92 14.90
C PHE A 195 16.69 33.77 13.88
N LYS A 196 16.48 34.27 12.67
CA LYS A 196 17.46 34.16 11.57
C LYS A 196 18.81 34.83 11.85
N GLY A 197 18.86 35.73 12.84
CA GLY A 197 20.08 36.43 13.26
C GLY A 197 20.97 35.63 14.23
N ASP A 198 20.44 34.60 14.88
CA ASP A 198 21.16 33.78 15.86
C ASP A 198 22.08 32.78 15.17
N GLY A 199 22.96 32.10 15.94
CA GLY A 199 23.84 31.06 15.41
C GLY A 199 23.18 29.69 15.40
N GLY A 200 23.36 28.93 14.31
CA GLY A 200 22.96 27.52 14.20
C GLY A 200 23.82 26.76 13.20
N TYR A 201 23.85 25.43 13.30
CA TYR A 201 24.57 24.52 12.41
C TYR A 201 23.77 24.24 11.13
N ALA A 202 24.44 23.72 10.11
CA ALA A 202 23.79 23.25 8.89
C ALA A 202 24.18 21.80 8.60
N LEU A 203 23.18 20.98 8.27
CA LEU A 203 23.35 19.63 7.73
C LEU A 203 22.91 19.62 6.26
N PRO A 204 23.85 19.80 5.30
CA PRO A 204 23.56 19.82 3.87
C PRO A 204 22.88 18.55 3.35
N VAL A 205 21.97 18.74 2.40
CA VAL A 205 21.29 17.66 1.67
C VAL A 205 21.29 17.88 0.16
N ARG A 206 21.31 16.80 -0.61
CA ARG A 206 21.14 16.73 -2.07
C ARG A 206 20.31 15.51 -2.47
N ALA A 207 19.73 15.50 -3.68
CA ALA A 207 18.92 14.37 -4.17
C ALA A 207 19.62 13.70 -5.36
N GLU A 208 19.76 12.37 -5.35
CA GLU A 208 20.36 11.62 -6.48
C GLU A 208 19.66 10.28 -6.79
N ARG A 209 18.61 9.85 -6.05
CA ARG A 209 17.91 8.58 -6.28
C ARG A 209 16.39 8.77 -6.36
N PHE A 210 15.78 8.26 -7.43
CA PHE A 210 14.34 8.40 -7.72
C PHE A 210 13.48 7.21 -7.24
N ASP A 211 14.09 6.08 -6.87
CA ASP A 211 13.40 4.87 -6.37
C ASP A 211 13.60 4.70 -4.86
N ALA A 212 12.98 5.58 -4.07
CA ALA A 212 13.02 5.54 -2.61
C ALA A 212 11.74 4.91 -2.03
N PRO A 213 11.82 4.09 -0.96
CA PRO A 213 10.66 3.49 -0.31
C PRO A 213 9.64 4.49 0.26
N ALA A 214 10.09 5.65 0.74
CA ALA A 214 9.21 6.71 1.22
C ALA A 214 9.45 8.01 0.44
N SER A 215 8.38 8.78 0.30
CA SER A 215 8.42 10.07 -0.39
C SER A 215 8.43 11.22 0.60
N VAL A 216 9.19 12.28 0.29
CA VAL A 216 9.18 13.53 1.08
C VAL A 216 8.32 14.56 0.34
N PRO A 217 7.20 15.03 0.92
CA PRO A 217 6.33 16.01 0.26
C PRO A 217 6.96 17.41 0.29
N LYS A 218 6.59 18.26 -0.67
CA LYS A 218 6.83 19.71 -0.55
C LYS A 218 6.21 20.24 0.74
N SER A 219 6.84 21.25 1.33
CA SER A 219 6.35 21.90 2.56
C SER A 219 5.11 22.78 2.34
N GLY A 220 4.83 23.16 1.09
CA GLY A 220 3.81 24.13 0.69
C GLY A 220 4.33 25.56 0.53
N GLN A 221 5.56 25.86 0.97
CA GLN A 221 6.17 27.18 0.81
C GLN A 221 6.52 27.44 -0.66
N THR A 222 6.07 28.57 -1.20
CA THR A 222 6.35 29.03 -2.57
C THR A 222 6.88 30.46 -2.58
N THR A 223 6.74 31.21 -1.49
CA THR A 223 7.35 32.53 -1.37
C THR A 223 8.85 32.38 -1.09
N ARG A 224 9.66 32.90 -2.02
CA ARG A 224 11.10 33.07 -1.84
C ARG A 224 11.42 34.21 -0.88
N TYR A 225 12.08 33.92 0.24
CA TYR A 225 12.59 34.92 1.19
C TYR A 225 14.11 35.13 1.07
N ALA A 226 14.84 34.13 0.59
CA ALA A 226 16.26 34.19 0.26
C ALA A 226 16.60 33.24 -0.91
N ALA A 227 17.76 33.40 -1.55
CA ALA A 227 18.24 32.43 -2.53
C ALA A 227 18.55 31.09 -1.85
N GLY A 228 18.09 29.98 -2.44
CA GLY A 228 18.31 28.63 -1.94
C GLY A 228 17.45 28.23 -0.74
N ASP A 229 16.42 29.01 -0.40
CA ASP A 229 15.46 28.65 0.64
C ASP A 229 14.35 27.72 0.12
N ASP A 230 13.43 27.31 0.99
CA ASP A 230 12.38 26.35 0.67
C ASP A 230 11.42 26.86 -0.42
N GLY A 231 11.10 28.16 -0.41
CA GLY A 231 10.26 28.78 -1.45
C GLY A 231 10.98 29.02 -2.77
N ASP A 232 12.31 29.18 -2.78
CA ASP A 232 13.10 29.26 -4.02
C ASP A 232 13.27 27.88 -4.68
N LEU A 233 13.43 26.83 -3.88
CA LEU A 233 13.80 25.49 -4.37
C LEU A 233 12.62 24.52 -4.48
N GLU A 234 11.57 24.73 -3.67
CA GLU A 234 10.34 23.93 -3.56
C GLU A 234 10.58 22.42 -3.67
N LYS A 235 11.46 21.87 -2.83
CA LYS A 235 11.87 20.46 -2.93
C LYS A 235 10.87 19.51 -2.29
N GLY A 236 10.71 18.33 -2.90
CA GLY A 236 9.77 17.29 -2.49
C GLY A 236 8.68 17.02 -3.52
N VAL A 237 7.83 16.03 -3.24
CA VAL A 237 6.68 15.65 -4.06
C VAL A 237 5.64 16.77 -4.07
N ALA A 238 5.22 17.21 -5.26
CA ALA A 238 4.25 18.28 -5.42
C ALA A 238 2.86 17.87 -4.89
N TRP A 239 2.12 18.84 -4.38
CA TRP A 239 0.75 18.58 -3.90
C TRP A 239 -0.21 18.39 -5.08
N PRO A 240 -1.18 17.45 -4.98
CA PRO A 240 -2.21 17.31 -5.99
C PRO A 240 -3.21 18.47 -5.95
N GLY A 241 -3.90 18.69 -7.06
CA GLY A 241 -5.00 19.64 -7.18
C GLY A 241 -6.30 18.91 -7.49
N PRO A 242 -7.28 18.83 -6.56
CA PRO A 242 -7.24 19.37 -5.18
C PRO A 242 -6.36 18.54 -4.24
N ARG A 243 -5.88 19.17 -3.15
CA ARG A 243 -5.17 18.45 -2.08
C ARG A 243 -6.14 17.66 -1.20
N PHE A 244 -7.27 18.26 -0.84
CA PHE A 244 -8.26 17.66 0.05
C PHE A 244 -9.60 17.50 -0.66
N THR A 245 -10.23 16.35 -0.46
CA THR A 245 -11.55 16.01 -1.01
C THR A 245 -12.52 15.74 0.13
N VAL A 246 -13.64 16.46 0.18
CA VAL A 246 -14.72 16.19 1.14
C VAL A 246 -15.58 15.04 0.61
N ASP A 247 -15.95 14.10 1.48
CA ASP A 247 -16.80 12.97 1.13
C ASP A 247 -18.25 13.40 0.81
N GLY A 248 -19.04 12.49 0.24
CA GLY A 248 -20.43 12.76 -0.16
C GLY A 248 -21.36 13.11 1.01
N ALA A 249 -21.09 12.58 2.22
CA ALA A 249 -21.87 12.89 3.42
C ALA A 249 -21.41 14.20 4.09
N GLY A 250 -20.23 14.73 3.71
CA GLY A 250 -19.66 15.94 4.27
C GLY A 250 -19.17 15.79 5.71
N LEU A 251 -18.81 14.56 6.13
CA LEU A 251 -18.33 14.22 7.48
C LEU A 251 -16.82 13.96 7.51
N CYS A 252 -16.20 13.65 6.38
CA CYS A 252 -14.78 13.30 6.27
C CYS A 252 -14.07 14.04 5.15
N VAL A 253 -12.74 14.13 5.28
CA VAL A 253 -11.84 14.75 4.31
C VAL A 253 -10.73 13.77 3.95
N THR A 254 -10.62 13.39 2.70
CA THR A 254 -9.47 12.64 2.17
C THR A 254 -8.36 13.60 1.77
N ASP A 255 -7.14 13.40 2.29
CA ASP A 255 -5.92 14.08 1.81
C ASP A 255 -5.35 13.30 0.62
N ASN A 256 -5.62 13.76 -0.60
CA ASN A 256 -5.16 13.12 -1.84
C ASN A 256 -3.62 13.12 -1.97
N LEU A 257 -2.90 13.85 -1.12
CA LEU A 257 -1.43 13.77 -1.06
C LEU A 257 -0.98 12.49 -0.35
N THR A 258 -1.67 12.05 0.69
CA THR A 258 -1.22 10.96 1.58
C THR A 258 -2.14 9.75 1.58
N ASP A 259 -3.28 9.85 0.90
CA ASP A 259 -4.40 8.90 0.98
C ASP A 259 -4.83 8.61 2.44
N LEU A 260 -4.73 9.62 3.31
CA LEU A 260 -5.27 9.56 4.67
C LEU A 260 -6.64 10.23 4.72
N MET A 261 -7.57 9.61 5.45
CA MET A 261 -8.89 10.18 5.70
C MET A 261 -8.94 10.77 7.10
N TRP A 262 -9.43 12.01 7.19
CA TRP A 262 -9.49 12.78 8.41
C TRP A 262 -10.93 13.11 8.77
N VAL A 263 -11.22 13.18 10.06
CA VAL A 263 -12.49 13.73 10.55
C VAL A 263 -12.58 15.17 10.10
N ARG A 264 -13.64 15.53 9.37
CA ARG A 264 -13.81 16.89 8.83
C ARG A 264 -13.99 17.93 9.93
N THR A 265 -14.76 17.59 10.96
CA THR A 265 -15.20 18.50 12.01
C THR A 265 -14.83 17.94 13.38
N PRO A 266 -13.63 18.26 13.90
CA PRO A 266 -13.25 17.89 15.26
C PRO A 266 -14.26 18.43 16.27
N ASP A 267 -14.51 17.65 17.32
CA ASP A 267 -15.46 18.01 18.38
C ASP A 267 -14.91 19.10 19.33
N ASN A 268 -13.64 19.48 19.15
CA ASN A 268 -12.91 20.46 19.93
C ASN A 268 -12.88 20.20 21.45
N THR A 269 -13.16 18.98 21.90
CA THR A 269 -12.95 18.63 23.31
C THR A 269 -11.45 18.38 23.53
N ALA A 270 -10.83 19.17 24.40
CA ALA A 270 -9.45 18.94 24.80
C ALA A 270 -9.39 17.73 25.74
N ARG A 271 -8.44 16.82 25.50
CA ARG A 271 -8.33 15.52 26.14
C ARG A 271 -6.92 15.27 26.65
N THR A 272 -6.80 14.51 27.73
CA THR A 272 -5.52 13.88 28.08
C THR A 272 -5.10 12.94 26.96
N TRP A 273 -3.82 12.57 26.89
CA TRP A 273 -3.35 11.69 25.81
C TRP A 273 -4.04 10.32 25.82
N ALA A 274 -4.29 9.76 27.01
CA ALA A 274 -5.01 8.50 27.16
C ALA A 274 -6.47 8.61 26.67
N ASP A 275 -7.18 9.67 27.08
CA ASP A 275 -8.56 9.90 26.63
C ASP A 275 -8.63 10.18 25.12
N ALA A 276 -7.59 10.79 24.54
CA ALA A 276 -7.50 11.04 23.11
C ALA A 276 -7.39 9.74 22.30
N LEU A 277 -6.57 8.78 22.76
CA LEU A 277 -6.48 7.45 22.16
C LEU A 277 -7.82 6.72 22.26
N THR A 278 -8.42 6.67 23.44
CA THR A 278 -9.72 6.01 23.65
C THR A 278 -10.81 6.64 22.79
N TYR A 279 -10.86 7.97 22.71
CA TYR A 279 -11.82 8.67 21.86
C TYR A 279 -11.62 8.32 20.39
N ALA A 280 -10.41 8.45 19.86
CA ALA A 280 -10.15 8.23 18.44
C ALA A 280 -10.45 6.77 18.04
N ASN A 281 -10.00 5.80 18.83
CA ASN A 281 -10.19 4.36 18.59
C ASN A 281 -11.65 3.89 18.74
N GLY A 282 -12.50 4.69 19.40
CA GLY A 282 -13.92 4.37 19.59
C GLY A 282 -14.84 5.05 18.58
N LEU A 283 -14.30 5.75 17.57
CA LEU A 283 -15.11 6.45 16.58
C LEU A 283 -15.61 5.50 15.50
N THR A 284 -16.89 5.61 15.19
CA THR A 284 -17.49 5.09 13.95
C THR A 284 -18.00 6.27 13.14
N LEU A 285 -17.34 6.57 12.02
CA LEU A 285 -17.64 7.73 11.18
C LEU A 285 -17.34 7.43 9.71
N CYS A 286 -18.16 7.95 8.80
CA CYS A 286 -18.02 7.76 7.35
C CYS A 286 -18.02 6.29 6.89
N GLY A 287 -18.63 5.40 7.68
CA GLY A 287 -18.64 3.96 7.41
C GLY A 287 -17.39 3.21 7.90
N HIS A 288 -16.49 3.89 8.61
CA HIS A 288 -15.25 3.34 9.17
C HIS A 288 -15.32 3.31 10.70
N ASP A 289 -14.78 2.26 11.30
CA ASP A 289 -14.75 1.95 12.74
C ASP A 289 -13.31 1.83 13.31
N ASP A 290 -12.31 2.04 12.47
CA ASP A 290 -10.88 1.90 12.73
C ASP A 290 -10.15 3.25 12.66
N TRP A 291 -10.85 4.29 13.08
CA TRP A 291 -10.28 5.60 13.37
C TRP A 291 -9.24 5.48 14.48
N ARG A 292 -8.23 6.33 14.42
CA ARG A 292 -7.11 6.34 15.35
C ARG A 292 -6.53 7.73 15.51
N LEU A 293 -5.70 7.89 16.53
CA LEU A 293 -4.87 9.08 16.66
C LEU A 293 -3.73 9.00 15.62
N PRO A 294 -3.45 10.05 14.84
CA PRO A 294 -2.37 10.06 13.85
C PRO A 294 -1.02 9.99 14.55
N ASN A 295 -0.02 9.37 13.92
CA ASN A 295 1.36 9.56 14.36
C ASN A 295 1.86 10.98 14.02
N VAL A 296 3.01 11.37 14.56
CA VAL A 296 3.52 12.75 14.41
C VAL A 296 3.85 13.11 12.95
N ASN A 297 4.28 12.15 12.13
CA ASN A 297 4.58 12.38 10.71
C ASN A 297 3.29 12.60 9.90
N GLU A 298 2.25 11.81 10.17
CA GLU A 298 0.92 11.95 9.57
C GLU A 298 0.29 13.30 9.96
N LEU A 299 0.30 13.65 11.25
CA LEU A 299 -0.30 14.90 11.70
C LEU A 299 0.47 16.13 11.17
N GLU A 300 1.80 16.06 11.11
CA GLU A 300 2.61 17.13 10.53
C GLU A 300 2.38 17.27 9.02
N SER A 301 2.00 16.19 8.31
CA SER A 301 1.74 16.24 6.86
C SER A 301 0.71 17.31 6.49
N LEU A 302 -0.29 17.57 7.36
CA LEU A 302 -1.33 18.58 7.17
C LEU A 302 -0.80 20.03 7.20
N VAL A 303 0.41 20.25 7.72
CA VAL A 303 0.97 21.60 7.87
C VAL A 303 1.43 22.17 6.53
N ASN A 304 0.83 23.28 6.13
CA ASN A 304 1.32 24.15 5.05
C ASN A 304 2.29 25.21 5.61
N ALA A 305 3.54 25.22 5.12
CA ALA A 305 4.58 26.14 5.59
C ALA A 305 4.43 27.58 5.08
N GLU A 306 3.66 27.81 4.01
CA GLU A 306 3.42 29.14 3.44
C GLU A 306 2.51 29.99 4.33
N VAL A 307 1.56 29.35 5.01
CA VAL A 307 0.46 30.06 5.66
C VAL A 307 0.81 30.52 7.06
N ALA A 308 0.20 31.65 7.44
CA ALA A 308 0.33 32.22 8.77
C ALA A 308 -0.40 31.43 9.86
N ASP A 309 -1.55 30.85 9.51
CA ASP A 309 -2.43 30.08 10.40
C ASP A 309 -2.90 28.82 9.66
N ILE A 310 -2.42 27.66 10.13
CA ILE A 310 -2.71 26.37 9.49
C ILE A 310 -4.16 25.96 9.73
N SER A 311 -4.74 26.26 10.89
CA SER A 311 -6.13 25.94 11.23
C SER A 311 -7.10 26.68 10.31
N LEU A 312 -6.86 27.97 10.09
CA LEU A 312 -7.65 28.78 9.16
C LEU A 312 -7.52 28.25 7.74
N TRP A 313 -6.29 27.92 7.31
CA TRP A 313 -6.06 27.34 5.99
C TRP A 313 -6.77 26.00 5.80
N LEU A 314 -6.65 25.06 6.73
CA LEU A 314 -7.34 23.76 6.69
C LEU A 314 -8.85 23.94 6.60
N ASN A 315 -9.42 24.85 7.40
CA ASN A 315 -10.85 25.17 7.34
C ASN A 315 -11.29 25.72 5.97
N MET A 316 -10.41 26.43 5.25
CA MET A 316 -10.67 26.85 3.86
C MET A 316 -10.48 25.72 2.83
N GLN A 317 -9.77 24.64 3.19
CA GLN A 317 -9.54 23.49 2.33
C GLN A 317 -10.59 22.37 2.46
N GLY A 318 -11.66 22.59 3.23
CA GLY A 318 -12.78 21.65 3.34
C GLY A 318 -12.95 21.05 4.73
N PHE A 319 -11.96 21.16 5.62
CA PHE A 319 -12.16 20.92 7.05
C PHE A 319 -13.12 21.97 7.62
N SER A 320 -13.63 21.73 8.83
CA SER A 320 -14.29 22.76 9.61
C SER A 320 -13.99 22.61 11.08
N ASN A 321 -14.04 23.70 11.83
CA ASN A 321 -13.84 23.71 13.29
C ASN A 321 -12.43 23.28 13.74
N VAL A 322 -11.42 23.24 12.86
CA VAL A 322 -10.02 23.11 13.28
C VAL A 322 -9.60 24.40 13.99
N LEU A 323 -9.01 24.30 15.18
CA LEU A 323 -8.60 25.45 15.99
C LEU A 323 -7.08 25.67 15.93
N ALA A 324 -6.65 26.91 16.12
CA ALA A 324 -5.23 27.28 16.27
C ALA A 324 -4.69 26.83 17.65
N ASP A 325 -4.54 25.52 17.85
CA ASP A 325 -4.16 24.89 19.12
C ASP A 325 -3.16 23.74 18.89
N TYR A 326 -2.73 23.07 19.96
CA TYR A 326 -1.95 21.84 19.90
C TYR A 326 -2.85 20.63 19.69
N TYR A 327 -2.45 19.77 18.76
CA TYR A 327 -3.13 18.51 18.47
C TYR A 327 -2.21 17.34 18.84
N TRP A 328 -2.77 16.37 19.56
CA TRP A 328 -2.06 15.15 19.95
C TRP A 328 -1.70 14.29 18.73
N SER A 329 -0.50 13.70 18.77
CA SER A 329 -0.20 12.49 17.99
C SER A 329 -0.12 11.26 18.90
N SER A 330 -0.19 10.07 18.29
CA SER A 330 0.01 8.78 18.95
C SER A 330 1.49 8.50 19.28
N SER A 331 2.40 9.33 18.77
CA SER A 331 3.84 9.20 18.97
C SER A 331 4.24 9.64 20.38
N THR A 332 4.91 8.78 21.12
CA THR A 332 5.46 9.06 22.45
C THR A 332 6.83 9.73 22.40
N CYS A 333 7.25 10.47 23.42
CA CYS A 333 8.61 11.03 23.47
C CYS A 333 9.63 10.01 23.98
N ALA A 334 10.89 10.10 23.54
CA ALA A 334 11.98 9.22 23.97
C ALA A 334 12.41 9.48 25.43
N ASP A 335 12.40 10.75 25.85
CA ASP A 335 13.02 11.21 27.10
C ASP A 335 12.21 10.88 28.37
N SER A 336 10.93 10.52 28.23
CA SER A 336 10.04 10.32 29.37
C SER A 336 8.82 9.49 29.02
N ALA A 337 8.39 8.63 29.95
CA ALA A 337 7.12 7.93 29.84
C ALA A 337 5.90 8.87 30.00
N ASP A 338 6.10 10.13 30.39
CA ASP A 338 5.04 11.08 30.73
C ASP A 338 4.74 12.10 29.62
N CYS A 339 5.42 12.05 28.47
CA CYS A 339 5.13 12.92 27.33
C CYS A 339 4.79 12.18 26.04
N SER A 340 4.12 12.92 25.16
CA SER A 340 3.81 12.54 23.78
C SER A 340 3.94 13.74 22.87
N TRP A 341 4.10 13.50 21.58
CA TRP A 341 4.29 14.53 20.57
C TRP A 341 2.97 15.25 20.25
N VAL A 342 3.10 16.53 19.93
CA VAL A 342 2.02 17.40 19.49
C VAL A 342 2.45 18.22 18.28
N VAL A 343 1.50 18.52 17.41
CA VAL A 343 1.69 19.46 16.29
C VAL A 343 0.82 20.68 16.55
N SER A 344 1.40 21.87 16.41
CA SER A 344 0.64 23.12 16.49
C SER A 344 -0.05 23.43 15.16
N MET A 345 -1.38 23.50 15.17
CA MET A 345 -2.19 23.95 14.03
C MET A 345 -2.28 25.48 13.94
N ASN A 346 -1.53 26.21 14.77
CA ASN A 346 -1.31 27.63 14.58
C ASN A 346 -0.09 27.84 13.66
N MET A 347 1.09 27.37 14.10
CA MET A 347 2.38 27.78 13.53
C MET A 347 3.20 26.63 12.92
N GLY A 348 2.73 25.39 13.04
CA GLY A 348 3.37 24.22 12.41
C GLY A 348 4.60 23.69 13.14
N ASN A 349 4.91 24.23 14.32
CA ASN A 349 5.92 23.69 15.21
C ASN A 349 5.47 22.33 15.79
N VAL A 350 6.44 21.52 16.18
CA VAL A 350 6.20 20.17 16.66
C VAL A 350 7.09 19.92 17.86
N TYR A 351 6.45 19.66 18.99
CA TYR A 351 7.03 19.57 20.32
C TYR A 351 6.45 18.37 21.07
N THR A 352 6.90 18.19 22.29
CA THR A 352 6.30 17.28 23.26
C THR A 352 5.40 18.02 24.24
N SER A 353 4.38 17.35 24.73
CA SER A 353 3.50 17.82 25.81
C SER A 353 3.32 16.70 26.84
N PHE A 354 3.15 17.06 28.12
CA PHE A 354 2.88 16.09 29.17
C PHE A 354 1.51 15.41 28.92
N ARG A 355 1.43 14.09 29.05
CA ARG A 355 0.23 13.29 28.76
C ARG A 355 -0.97 13.65 29.65
N ALA A 356 -0.71 14.24 30.82
CA ALA A 356 -1.72 14.78 31.73
C ALA A 356 -2.32 16.11 31.26
N SER A 357 -1.68 16.82 30.33
CA SER A 357 -2.21 18.05 29.73
C SER A 357 -3.37 17.74 28.80
N ALA A 358 -4.28 18.70 28.63
CA ALA A 358 -5.39 18.58 27.69
C ALA A 358 -5.05 19.26 26.36
N ASN A 359 -4.94 18.48 25.26
CA ASN A 359 -4.75 18.99 23.90
C ASN A 359 -5.88 18.48 22.96
N ARG A 360 -5.98 19.03 21.75
CA ARG A 360 -7.02 18.68 20.77
C ARG A 360 -6.71 17.36 20.07
N VAL A 361 -7.73 16.81 19.40
CA VAL A 361 -7.65 15.56 18.67
C VAL A 361 -8.19 15.76 17.26
N LEU A 362 -7.44 15.28 16.27
CA LEU A 362 -7.88 15.21 14.87
C LEU A 362 -7.67 13.75 14.43
N PRO A 363 -8.71 12.90 14.56
CA PRO A 363 -8.60 11.48 14.23
C PRO A 363 -8.35 11.27 12.74
N VAL A 364 -7.60 10.21 12.45
CA VAL A 364 -7.26 9.76 11.11
C VAL A 364 -7.65 8.30 10.94
N HIS A 365 -7.96 7.91 9.72
CA HIS A 365 -8.09 6.54 9.26
C HIS A 365 -7.30 6.41 7.96
N ASP A 366 -6.77 5.22 7.67
CA ASP A 366 -6.06 4.98 6.41
C ASP A 366 -7.11 5.02 5.29
N ALA A 367 -7.07 5.95 4.33
CA ALA A 367 -8.05 5.96 3.23
C ALA A 367 -7.81 4.84 2.20
N GLY A 368 -7.13 3.76 2.62
CA GLY A 368 -7.00 2.55 1.84
C GLY A 368 -8.37 2.12 1.33
N ALA A 369 -8.39 1.56 0.13
CA ALA A 369 -9.60 1.01 -0.47
C ALA A 369 -10.38 0.27 0.63
N ALA A 370 -11.68 0.56 0.73
CA ALA A 370 -12.57 -0.17 1.63
C ALA A 370 -12.23 -1.66 1.51
N PRO A 371 -12.14 -2.40 2.64
CA PRO A 371 -11.65 -3.78 2.62
C PRO A 371 -12.30 -4.54 1.48
N SER A 372 -11.51 -5.14 0.61
CA SER A 372 -12.02 -5.80 -0.58
C SER A 372 -12.82 -7.02 -0.12
N PRO A 373 -14.16 -6.98 -0.18
CA PRO A 373 -14.95 -8.01 0.43
C PRO A 373 -14.79 -9.27 -0.41
N LEU A 374 -14.19 -10.29 0.19
CA LEU A 374 -14.02 -11.59 -0.45
C LEU A 374 -15.40 -12.14 -0.83
N ALA A 375 -15.52 -12.68 -2.03
CA ALA A 375 -16.77 -13.29 -2.47
C ALA A 375 -17.13 -14.53 -1.63
N THR A 376 -18.42 -14.84 -1.53
CA THR A 376 -18.87 -16.14 -1.03
C THR A 376 -18.32 -17.28 -1.91
N THR A 377 -18.25 -18.49 -1.37
CA THR A 377 -17.94 -19.71 -2.15
C THR A 377 -19.13 -20.23 -2.95
N SER A 378 -20.31 -19.63 -2.73
CA SER A 378 -21.63 -20.06 -3.19
C SER A 378 -22.14 -21.37 -2.60
N GLN A 379 -21.38 -22.00 -1.68
CA GLN A 379 -21.84 -23.19 -1.00
C GLN A 379 -23.03 -22.85 -0.10
N THR A 380 -24.12 -23.60 -0.24
CA THR A 380 -25.35 -23.49 0.56
C THR A 380 -25.73 -24.82 1.22
N THR A 381 -25.20 -25.94 0.71
CA THR A 381 -25.46 -27.27 1.25
C THR A 381 -24.43 -27.66 2.29
N CYS A 382 -24.87 -28.24 3.41
CA CYS A 382 -24.01 -28.80 4.45
C CYS A 382 -23.96 -30.32 4.39
N TYR A 383 -22.79 -30.88 4.74
CA TYR A 383 -22.53 -32.31 4.60
C TYR A 383 -21.91 -32.89 5.86
N GLY A 384 -22.37 -34.09 6.25
CA GLY A 384 -21.79 -34.88 7.33
C GLY A 384 -20.42 -35.49 6.97
N ALA A 385 -19.82 -36.20 7.91
CA ALA A 385 -18.49 -36.82 7.74
C ALA A 385 -18.41 -37.84 6.59
N SER A 386 -19.52 -38.51 6.28
CA SER A 386 -19.63 -39.48 5.18
C SER A 386 -20.02 -38.84 3.85
N GLY A 387 -20.20 -37.51 3.79
CA GLY A 387 -20.70 -36.81 2.62
C GLY A 387 -22.22 -36.83 2.43
N ALA A 388 -22.99 -37.33 3.41
CA ALA A 388 -24.44 -37.20 3.38
C ALA A 388 -24.87 -35.76 3.60
N ILE A 389 -25.87 -35.27 2.85
CA ILE A 389 -26.48 -33.97 3.08
C ILE A 389 -27.12 -33.95 4.47
N ILE A 390 -26.90 -32.88 5.22
CA ILE A 390 -27.45 -32.64 6.55
C ILE A 390 -28.06 -31.24 6.65
N ASP A 391 -28.87 -31.01 7.67
CA ASP A 391 -29.31 -29.66 8.02
C ASP A 391 -28.09 -28.79 8.39
N CYS A 392 -28.04 -27.57 7.86
CA CYS A 392 -26.94 -26.63 8.09
C CYS A 392 -26.99 -25.99 9.48
N ALA A 393 -28.16 -25.93 10.11
CA ALA A 393 -28.33 -25.16 11.35
C ALA A 393 -27.38 -25.61 12.48
N GLY A 394 -26.52 -24.70 12.91
CA GLY A 394 -25.58 -24.88 14.01
C GLY A 394 -24.34 -25.72 13.69
N THR A 395 -24.11 -26.08 12.42
CA THR A 395 -22.98 -26.91 11.98
C THR A 395 -21.64 -26.16 11.89
N GLY A 396 -21.67 -24.84 11.74
CA GLY A 396 -20.51 -23.98 11.51
C GLY A 396 -19.92 -24.07 10.10
N GLN A 397 -20.56 -24.82 9.19
CA GLN A 397 -20.06 -25.02 7.82
C GLN A 397 -20.26 -23.77 6.97
N ASP A 398 -19.50 -23.68 5.88
CA ASP A 398 -19.62 -22.61 4.89
C ASP A 398 -21.05 -22.48 4.34
N GLY A 399 -21.73 -23.60 4.11
CA GLY A 399 -23.14 -23.63 3.70
C GLY A 399 -24.12 -22.98 4.69
N GLU A 400 -23.79 -22.97 6.00
CA GLU A 400 -24.58 -22.27 7.02
C GLU A 400 -24.29 -20.78 7.03
N PHE A 401 -23.01 -20.39 7.02
CA PHE A 401 -22.62 -19.00 7.25
C PHE A 401 -22.58 -18.14 5.99
N GLN A 402 -22.25 -18.72 4.84
CA GLN A 402 -22.21 -18.08 3.52
C GLN A 402 -21.50 -16.72 3.55
N LYS A 403 -20.33 -16.67 4.20
CA LYS A 403 -19.61 -15.42 4.47
C LYS A 403 -18.92 -14.89 3.23
N GLY A 404 -19.01 -13.57 3.04
CA GLY A 404 -18.46 -12.85 1.90
C GLY A 404 -19.50 -12.10 1.09
N ALA A 405 -19.06 -11.42 0.03
CA ALA A 405 -19.92 -10.75 -0.94
C ALA A 405 -20.71 -11.78 -1.75
N ALA A 406 -22.04 -11.70 -1.68
CA ALA A 406 -22.92 -12.58 -2.44
C ALA A 406 -22.72 -12.37 -3.95
N TRP A 407 -22.83 -13.46 -4.72
CA TRP A 407 -22.68 -13.38 -6.17
C TRP A 407 -23.87 -12.62 -6.79
N PRO A 408 -23.63 -11.75 -7.79
CA PRO A 408 -24.69 -11.08 -8.51
C PRO A 408 -25.49 -12.09 -9.34
N SER A 409 -26.78 -11.76 -9.58
CA SER A 409 -27.66 -12.49 -10.49
C SER A 409 -28.05 -11.58 -11.65
N PRO A 410 -27.56 -11.82 -12.88
CA PRO A 410 -26.71 -12.95 -13.30
C PRO A 410 -25.23 -12.77 -12.90
N ARG A 411 -24.52 -13.90 -12.69
CA ARG A 411 -23.06 -13.89 -12.41
C ARG A 411 -22.25 -13.51 -13.65
N PHE A 412 -22.62 -14.03 -14.81
CA PHE A 412 -21.97 -13.74 -16.08
C PHE A 412 -22.94 -13.11 -17.08
N SER A 413 -22.45 -12.17 -17.88
CA SER A 413 -23.19 -11.50 -18.95
C SER A 413 -22.44 -11.60 -20.27
N VAL A 414 -23.04 -12.26 -21.27
CA VAL A 414 -22.47 -12.35 -22.62
C VAL A 414 -22.58 -11.00 -23.33
N ASN A 415 -21.46 -10.50 -23.87
CA ASN A 415 -21.42 -9.18 -24.51
C ASN A 415 -21.72 -9.23 -26.02
N ASN A 416 -21.77 -10.44 -26.62
CA ASN A 416 -21.92 -10.67 -28.06
C ASN A 416 -20.79 -10.10 -28.93
N ASP A 417 -19.61 -9.94 -28.35
CA ASP A 417 -18.39 -9.48 -29.00
C ASP A 417 -17.23 -10.47 -28.83
N GLY A 418 -17.54 -11.74 -28.50
CA GLY A 418 -16.59 -12.80 -28.16
C GLY A 418 -16.10 -12.76 -26.70
N THR A 419 -16.59 -11.81 -25.90
CA THR A 419 -16.30 -11.72 -24.46
C THR A 419 -17.51 -12.01 -23.61
N ILE A 420 -17.24 -12.49 -22.39
CA ILE A 420 -18.23 -12.61 -21.33
C ILE A 420 -17.76 -11.84 -20.10
N ARG A 421 -18.64 -10.98 -19.56
CA ARG A 421 -18.37 -10.21 -18.35
C ARG A 421 -18.68 -11.02 -17.11
N ASP A 422 -17.72 -11.12 -16.20
CA ASP A 422 -17.95 -11.54 -14.83
C ASP A 422 -18.46 -10.35 -14.01
N ASN A 423 -19.74 -10.38 -13.63
CA ASN A 423 -20.36 -9.29 -12.88
C ASN A 423 -19.89 -9.20 -11.43
N LEU A 424 -19.25 -10.23 -10.89
CA LEU A 424 -18.70 -10.21 -9.53
C LEU A 424 -17.35 -9.50 -9.51
N THR A 425 -16.45 -9.87 -10.43
CA THR A 425 -15.06 -9.41 -10.44
C THR A 425 -14.84 -8.23 -11.40
N GLY A 426 -15.80 -7.95 -12.28
CA GLY A 426 -15.66 -6.96 -13.34
C GLY A 426 -14.69 -7.37 -14.46
N LEU A 427 -14.16 -8.59 -14.44
CA LEU A 427 -13.26 -9.11 -15.48
C LEU A 427 -14.03 -9.48 -16.76
N LEU A 428 -13.35 -9.36 -17.89
CA LEU A 428 -13.81 -9.89 -19.17
C LEU A 428 -13.03 -11.17 -19.48
N TRP A 429 -13.75 -12.26 -19.70
CA TRP A 429 -13.19 -13.55 -20.07
C TRP A 429 -13.43 -13.83 -21.55
N LEU A 430 -12.52 -14.56 -22.17
CA LEU A 430 -12.77 -15.12 -23.50
C LEU A 430 -13.96 -16.08 -23.42
N GLU A 431 -14.98 -15.84 -24.25
CA GLU A 431 -16.24 -16.59 -24.22
C GLU A 431 -16.06 -18.04 -24.71
N ASP A 432 -15.39 -18.23 -25.85
CA ASP A 432 -15.09 -19.55 -26.42
C ASP A 432 -13.62 -19.93 -26.25
N ILE A 433 -13.36 -20.76 -25.23
CA ILE A 433 -11.99 -21.22 -24.94
C ILE A 433 -11.48 -22.27 -25.94
N GLY A 434 -12.37 -22.88 -26.73
CA GLY A 434 -12.01 -23.86 -27.74
C GLY A 434 -11.17 -23.24 -28.86
N CYS A 435 -11.27 -21.92 -29.06
CA CYS A 435 -10.45 -21.20 -30.02
C CYS A 435 -8.96 -21.21 -29.67
N VAL A 436 -8.62 -20.98 -28.39
CA VAL A 436 -7.23 -20.93 -27.91
C VAL A 436 -6.71 -22.30 -27.45
N ASN A 437 -7.59 -23.29 -27.35
CA ASN A 437 -7.27 -24.69 -27.05
C ASN A 437 -7.91 -25.64 -28.09
N PRO A 438 -7.55 -25.54 -29.40
CA PRO A 438 -8.23 -26.28 -30.45
C PRO A 438 -8.07 -27.79 -30.24
N GLN A 439 -9.19 -28.51 -30.23
CA GLN A 439 -9.26 -29.96 -29.92
C GLN A 439 -8.60 -30.34 -28.57
N GLY A 440 -8.60 -29.43 -27.59
CA GLY A 440 -7.98 -29.66 -26.28
C GLY A 440 -6.45 -29.65 -26.32
N GLN A 441 -5.84 -28.99 -27.31
CA GLN A 441 -4.40 -28.81 -27.35
C GLN A 441 -3.90 -28.09 -26.10
N LEU A 442 -2.89 -28.70 -25.47
CA LEU A 442 -2.23 -28.16 -24.29
C LEU A 442 -1.03 -27.31 -24.71
N GLN A 443 -0.83 -26.18 -24.04
CA GLN A 443 0.30 -25.28 -24.28
C GLN A 443 1.25 -25.28 -23.08
N ASP A 444 2.56 -25.29 -23.34
CA ASP A 444 3.51 -24.98 -22.29
C ASP A 444 3.35 -23.54 -21.79
N TRP A 445 3.94 -23.25 -20.65
CA TRP A 445 3.64 -22.03 -19.91
C TRP A 445 4.07 -20.75 -20.64
N LEU A 446 5.20 -20.78 -21.34
CA LEU A 446 5.69 -19.60 -22.07
C LEU A 446 4.82 -19.32 -23.30
N ASN A 447 4.44 -20.37 -24.03
CA ASN A 447 3.55 -20.25 -25.18
C ASN A 447 2.14 -19.79 -24.77
N ALA A 448 1.64 -20.21 -23.60
CA ALA A 448 0.35 -19.76 -23.08
C ALA A 448 0.35 -18.26 -22.73
N LEU A 449 1.42 -17.74 -22.12
CA LEU A 449 1.59 -16.32 -21.82
C LEU A 449 1.61 -15.47 -23.11
N ASP A 450 2.45 -15.87 -24.08
CA ASP A 450 2.60 -15.18 -25.36
C ASP A 450 1.32 -15.23 -26.20
N SER A 451 0.65 -16.39 -26.25
CA SER A 451 -0.60 -16.55 -27.00
C SER A 451 -1.75 -15.76 -26.40
N ALA A 452 -1.80 -15.63 -25.06
CA ALA A 452 -2.81 -14.79 -24.42
C ALA A 452 -2.58 -13.32 -24.73
N ASN A 453 -1.32 -12.87 -24.71
CA ASN A 453 -0.94 -11.48 -24.99
C ASN A 453 -1.26 -11.05 -26.43
N ARG A 454 -1.07 -11.95 -27.40
CA ARG A 454 -1.33 -11.67 -28.82
C ARG A 454 -2.82 -11.59 -29.20
N LEU A 455 -3.70 -12.13 -28.37
CA LEU A 455 -5.14 -12.17 -28.64
C LEU A 455 -5.69 -10.74 -28.80
N ASN A 456 -6.46 -10.50 -29.86
CA ASN A 456 -7.02 -9.19 -30.18
C ASN A 456 -8.30 -9.28 -31.03
N THR A 457 -8.91 -8.13 -31.33
CA THR A 457 -10.10 -8.04 -32.19
C THR A 457 -9.87 -8.66 -33.58
N GLY A 458 -10.78 -9.56 -33.98
CA GLY A 458 -10.72 -10.30 -35.23
C GLY A 458 -10.26 -11.76 -35.05
N GLU A 459 -9.71 -12.11 -33.89
CA GLU A 459 -9.38 -13.48 -33.51
C GLU A 459 -10.44 -14.07 -32.58
N CYS A 460 -10.62 -15.39 -32.58
CA CYS A 460 -11.53 -16.08 -31.65
C CYS A 460 -12.97 -15.51 -31.55
N GLY A 461 -13.47 -14.92 -32.63
CA GLY A 461 -14.79 -14.29 -32.65
C GLY A 461 -14.85 -12.93 -31.94
N LEU A 462 -13.72 -12.39 -31.52
CA LEU A 462 -13.62 -11.11 -30.84
C LEU A 462 -13.95 -9.94 -31.77
N SER A 463 -14.82 -9.06 -31.30
CA SER A 463 -15.15 -7.75 -31.91
C SER A 463 -15.21 -6.64 -30.86
N ASP A 464 -14.46 -6.81 -29.79
CA ASP A 464 -14.50 -6.05 -28.53
C ASP A 464 -13.58 -4.81 -28.52
N GLY A 465 -12.94 -4.52 -29.66
CA GLY A 465 -11.99 -3.41 -29.84
C GLY A 465 -10.61 -3.64 -29.21
N SER A 466 -10.34 -4.82 -28.65
CA SER A 466 -9.05 -5.14 -28.03
C SER A 466 -7.88 -5.16 -29.02
N SER A 467 -6.71 -4.77 -28.51
CA SER A 467 -5.41 -4.82 -29.19
C SER A 467 -4.46 -5.79 -28.46
N GLU A 468 -3.39 -6.19 -29.13
CA GLU A 468 -2.29 -6.97 -28.53
C GLU A 468 -1.77 -6.26 -27.25
N GLY A 469 -1.54 -7.04 -26.19
CA GLY A 469 -1.17 -6.54 -24.87
C GLY A 469 -2.33 -6.25 -23.93
N GLU A 470 -3.58 -6.25 -24.39
CA GLU A 470 -4.74 -6.06 -23.50
C GLU A 470 -5.24 -7.36 -22.87
N TRP A 471 -5.02 -8.49 -23.53
CA TRP A 471 -5.35 -9.82 -23.03
C TRP A 471 -4.14 -10.44 -22.34
N ARG A 472 -4.40 -11.28 -21.34
CA ARG A 472 -3.35 -11.99 -20.60
C ARG A 472 -3.84 -13.30 -20.02
N LEU A 473 -2.89 -14.12 -19.58
CA LEU A 473 -3.20 -15.30 -18.79
C LEU A 473 -3.58 -14.86 -17.36
N PRO A 474 -4.65 -15.43 -16.76
CA PRO A 474 -5.11 -15.06 -15.43
C PRO A 474 -4.09 -15.44 -14.38
N ASN A 475 -3.98 -14.63 -13.33
CA ASN A 475 -3.26 -15.07 -12.14
C ASN A 475 -4.06 -16.14 -11.38
N ARG A 476 -3.44 -16.78 -10.38
CA ARG A 476 -4.08 -17.88 -9.64
C ARG A 476 -5.38 -17.48 -8.93
N LYS A 477 -5.53 -16.23 -8.50
CA LYS A 477 -6.74 -15.74 -7.79
C LYS A 477 -7.89 -15.48 -8.76
N GLU A 478 -7.59 -14.90 -9.92
CA GLU A 478 -8.56 -14.73 -11.02
C GLU A 478 -9.05 -16.08 -11.54
N LEU A 479 -8.15 -17.05 -11.74
CA LEU A 479 -8.56 -18.37 -12.20
C LEU A 479 -9.48 -19.05 -11.18
N ARG A 480 -9.20 -18.89 -9.87
CA ARG A 480 -10.02 -19.50 -8.82
C ARG A 480 -11.39 -18.82 -8.66
N SER A 481 -11.54 -17.55 -9.03
CA SER A 481 -12.84 -16.86 -8.92
C SER A 481 -13.93 -17.45 -9.82
N LEU A 482 -13.56 -18.32 -10.77
CA LEU A 482 -14.48 -19.08 -11.62
C LEU A 482 -15.04 -20.35 -10.96
N ILE A 483 -14.50 -20.78 -9.81
CA ILE A 483 -14.93 -22.00 -9.13
C ILE A 483 -16.20 -21.75 -8.32
N ASN A 484 -17.20 -22.61 -8.52
CA ASN A 484 -18.41 -22.68 -7.71
C ASN A 484 -18.36 -23.92 -6.81
N TYR A 485 -18.23 -23.72 -5.48
CA TYR A 485 -18.10 -24.82 -4.52
C TYR A 485 -19.41 -25.53 -4.18
N GLU A 486 -20.55 -25.06 -4.69
CA GLU A 486 -21.81 -25.81 -4.68
C GLU A 486 -21.88 -26.84 -5.82
N GLU A 487 -21.12 -26.62 -6.89
CA GLU A 487 -21.18 -27.42 -8.11
C GLU A 487 -20.09 -28.50 -8.14
N ALA A 488 -20.49 -29.76 -8.29
CA ALA A 488 -19.55 -30.87 -8.45
C ALA A 488 -18.75 -30.82 -9.77
N ASN A 489 -19.13 -29.93 -10.69
CA ASN A 489 -18.45 -29.69 -11.96
C ASN A 489 -18.63 -28.23 -12.38
N SER A 490 -17.67 -27.37 -12.02
CA SER A 490 -17.71 -25.95 -12.38
C SER A 490 -17.65 -25.73 -13.90
N ALA A 491 -16.96 -26.58 -14.67
CA ALA A 491 -16.95 -26.46 -16.13
C ALA A 491 -18.35 -26.64 -16.76
N ALA A 492 -19.12 -27.64 -16.31
CA ALA A 492 -20.48 -27.85 -16.78
C ALA A 492 -21.41 -26.68 -16.40
N TRP A 493 -21.25 -26.17 -15.18
CA TRP A 493 -21.98 -25.01 -14.69
C TRP A 493 -21.67 -23.74 -15.51
N LEU A 494 -20.39 -23.44 -15.77
CA LEU A 494 -19.93 -22.32 -16.59
C LEU A 494 -20.50 -22.39 -18.02
N ASN A 495 -20.48 -23.58 -18.64
CA ASN A 495 -21.10 -23.75 -19.96
C ASN A 495 -22.60 -23.45 -19.95
N GLY A 496 -23.30 -23.79 -18.85
CA GLY A 496 -24.71 -23.46 -18.66
C GLY A 496 -24.99 -21.95 -18.53
N LEU A 497 -23.97 -21.13 -18.27
CA LEU A 497 -24.07 -19.67 -18.11
C LEU A 497 -23.62 -18.88 -19.34
N GLY A 498 -23.28 -19.56 -20.44
CA GLY A 498 -22.94 -18.91 -21.70
C GLY A 498 -21.45 -18.88 -22.03
N LEU A 499 -20.57 -19.44 -21.18
CA LEU A 499 -19.21 -19.76 -21.61
C LEU A 499 -19.24 -20.98 -22.55
N ILE A 500 -18.28 -21.08 -23.47
CA ILE A 500 -18.31 -22.07 -24.55
C ILE A 500 -17.05 -22.94 -24.49
N ASN A 501 -17.24 -24.25 -24.71
CA ASN A 501 -16.18 -25.25 -24.76
C ASN A 501 -15.35 -25.39 -23.46
N VAL A 502 -15.91 -25.01 -22.31
CA VAL A 502 -15.26 -25.18 -21.01
C VAL A 502 -15.20 -26.67 -20.68
N VAL A 503 -14.00 -27.19 -20.40
CA VAL A 503 -13.79 -28.62 -20.14
C VAL A 503 -13.41 -28.86 -18.66
N PRO A 504 -13.76 -30.04 -18.12
CA PRO A 504 -13.48 -30.42 -16.73
C PRO A 504 -12.00 -30.79 -16.51
N GLU A 505 -11.07 -29.89 -16.84
CA GLU A 505 -9.62 -30.12 -16.80
C GLU A 505 -8.89 -29.00 -16.02
N GLY A 506 -7.56 -29.06 -16.00
CA GLY A 506 -6.68 -28.05 -15.40
C GLY A 506 -6.33 -26.91 -16.34
N TYR A 507 -6.47 -25.67 -15.85
CA TYR A 507 -6.12 -24.44 -16.56
C TYR A 507 -4.92 -23.78 -15.89
N GLY A 508 -3.94 -23.34 -16.65
CA GLY A 508 -2.74 -22.71 -16.10
C GLY A 508 -2.93 -21.23 -15.78
N SER A 509 -2.14 -20.75 -14.83
CA SER A 509 -2.10 -19.34 -14.43
C SER A 509 -0.77 -18.67 -14.78
N SER A 510 -0.75 -17.35 -14.80
CA SER A 510 0.46 -16.52 -14.93
C SER A 510 1.30 -16.48 -13.65
N SER A 511 0.81 -17.05 -12.53
CA SER A 511 1.49 -17.07 -11.25
C SER A 511 2.52 -18.22 -11.17
N THR A 512 3.78 -17.88 -10.90
CA THR A 512 4.84 -18.86 -10.63
C THR A 512 4.67 -19.47 -9.23
N TYR A 513 4.98 -20.75 -9.07
CA TYR A 513 5.01 -21.43 -7.78
C TYR A 513 6.35 -21.15 -7.07
N ALA A 514 6.37 -20.20 -6.14
CA ALA A 514 7.61 -19.69 -5.52
C ALA A 514 8.46 -20.77 -4.84
N TYR A 515 7.85 -21.82 -4.28
CA TYR A 515 8.59 -22.94 -3.67
C TYR A 515 9.44 -23.70 -4.70
N ASN A 516 9.00 -23.78 -5.96
CA ASN A 516 9.78 -24.33 -7.06
C ASN A 516 9.52 -23.51 -8.34
N PRO A 517 10.34 -22.47 -8.62
CA PRO A 517 10.07 -21.52 -9.71
C PRO A 517 10.09 -22.10 -11.13
N ASN A 518 10.50 -23.36 -11.28
CA ASN A 518 10.33 -24.14 -12.52
C ASN A 518 8.86 -24.44 -12.81
N TRP A 519 7.98 -24.26 -11.83
CA TRP A 519 6.58 -24.65 -11.86
C TRP A 519 5.67 -23.42 -11.81
N ALA A 520 4.45 -23.57 -12.32
CA ALA A 520 3.39 -22.57 -12.28
C ALA A 520 2.12 -23.17 -11.66
N PHE A 521 1.26 -22.32 -11.11
CA PHE A 521 -0.01 -22.76 -10.55
C PHE A 521 -1.02 -23.12 -11.64
N VAL A 522 -1.84 -24.15 -11.37
CA VAL A 522 -2.90 -24.67 -12.24
C VAL A 522 -4.17 -24.85 -11.42
N GLY A 523 -5.31 -24.40 -11.93
CA GLY A 523 -6.63 -24.56 -11.31
C GLY A 523 -7.49 -25.61 -11.99
N SER A 524 -8.12 -26.49 -11.22
CA SER A 524 -9.01 -27.53 -11.74
C SER A 524 -10.47 -27.08 -11.74
N MET A 525 -11.12 -27.10 -12.91
CA MET A 525 -12.55 -26.78 -13.05
C MET A 525 -13.49 -27.91 -12.59
N VAL A 526 -12.95 -29.01 -12.06
CA VAL A 526 -13.73 -30.14 -11.52
C VAL A 526 -13.72 -30.15 -10.01
N THR A 527 -12.52 -30.09 -9.42
CA THR A 527 -12.36 -30.24 -7.98
C THR A 527 -12.33 -28.90 -7.26
N GLY A 528 -12.10 -27.80 -7.99
CA GLY A 528 -11.83 -26.50 -7.38
C GLY A 528 -10.45 -26.40 -6.71
N ASN A 529 -9.58 -27.38 -6.96
CA ASN A 529 -8.22 -27.42 -6.42
C ASN A 529 -7.31 -26.46 -7.18
N ILE A 530 -6.34 -25.90 -6.46
CA ILE A 530 -5.17 -25.22 -7.03
C ILE A 530 -3.95 -26.10 -6.77
N SER A 531 -3.27 -26.50 -7.82
CA SER A 531 -2.04 -27.30 -7.76
C SER A 531 -0.92 -26.59 -8.51
N SER A 532 0.25 -27.23 -8.62
CA SER A 532 1.39 -26.71 -9.37
C SER A 532 1.94 -27.76 -10.33
N THR A 533 2.38 -27.34 -11.51
CA THR A 533 3.02 -28.22 -12.51
C THR A 533 4.23 -27.55 -13.14
N SER A 534 5.12 -28.35 -13.74
CA SER A 534 6.27 -27.83 -14.49
C SER A 534 5.85 -26.88 -15.61
N LYS A 535 6.55 -25.76 -15.76
CA LYS A 535 6.32 -24.79 -16.86
C LYS A 535 6.52 -25.38 -18.25
N THR A 536 7.17 -26.53 -18.33
CA THR A 536 7.38 -27.29 -19.58
C THR A 536 6.30 -28.32 -19.88
N VAL A 537 5.35 -28.54 -18.95
CA VAL A 537 4.20 -29.43 -19.15
C VAL A 537 3.03 -28.59 -19.66
N GLY A 538 2.35 -29.11 -20.68
CA GLY A 538 1.22 -28.41 -21.27
C GLY A 538 -0.01 -28.37 -20.36
N PHE A 539 -0.74 -27.26 -20.39
CA PHE A 539 -2.05 -27.07 -19.76
C PHE A 539 -3.00 -26.30 -20.69
N LEU A 540 -4.27 -26.19 -20.31
CA LEU A 540 -5.24 -25.35 -21.02
C LEU A 540 -5.09 -23.89 -20.60
N MET A 541 -5.18 -22.96 -21.56
CA MET A 541 -5.14 -21.52 -21.28
C MET A 541 -6.54 -20.90 -21.33
N TRP A 542 -6.77 -19.89 -20.51
CA TRP A 542 -8.02 -19.13 -20.51
C TRP A 542 -7.75 -17.63 -20.39
N PRO A 543 -7.65 -16.91 -21.51
CA PRO A 543 -7.37 -15.48 -21.51
C PRO A 543 -8.42 -14.66 -20.75
N VAL A 544 -7.94 -13.63 -20.06
CA VAL A 544 -8.74 -12.65 -19.31
C VAL A 544 -8.19 -11.25 -19.56
N ARG A 545 -9.05 -10.23 -19.40
CA ARG A 545 -8.65 -8.82 -19.34
C ARG A 545 -9.51 -8.01 -18.38
N ALA A 546 -9.05 -6.80 -18.05
CA ALA A 546 -9.80 -5.89 -17.19
C ALA A 546 -11.08 -5.39 -17.89
N GLY A 547 -12.22 -5.39 -17.20
CA GLY A 547 -13.52 -4.94 -17.73
C GLY A 547 -14.13 -3.72 -17.02
N GLY A 548 -13.42 -3.14 -16.04
CA GLY A 548 -13.84 -1.97 -15.26
C GLY A 548 -14.91 -2.27 -14.19
N GLY A 549 -14.79 -1.60 -13.02
CA GLY A 549 -15.79 -1.57 -11.95
C GLY A 549 -16.19 -2.95 -11.38
N ALA A 550 -15.44 -3.43 -10.38
CA ALA A 550 -15.70 -4.70 -9.69
C ALA A 550 -16.57 -4.49 -8.43
N PRO A 551 -17.69 -5.21 -8.27
CA PRO A 551 -18.44 -5.25 -7.01
C PRO A 551 -17.75 -6.03 -5.89
N ALA A 552 -16.93 -7.02 -6.22
CA ALA A 552 -16.06 -7.75 -5.29
C ALA A 552 -14.66 -7.82 -5.90
N GLY A 553 -13.69 -7.14 -5.27
CA GLY A 553 -12.35 -7.06 -5.79
C GLY A 553 -11.55 -8.33 -5.49
N LEU A 554 -10.77 -8.78 -6.46
CA LEU A 554 -9.77 -9.82 -6.25
C LEU A 554 -8.46 -9.13 -5.91
N ALA A 555 -7.92 -9.39 -4.74
CA ALA A 555 -6.62 -8.83 -4.37
C ALA A 555 -5.50 -9.37 -5.28
N GLU A 556 -4.45 -8.58 -5.45
CA GLU A 556 -3.19 -9.03 -6.03
C GLU A 556 -2.69 -10.31 -5.33
N THR A 557 -1.87 -11.12 -6.01
CA THR A 557 -1.32 -12.36 -5.44
C THR A 557 -0.14 -12.12 -4.49
N GLY A 558 0.44 -10.92 -4.55
CA GLY A 558 1.69 -10.55 -3.89
C GLY A 558 2.95 -10.85 -4.70
N GLN A 559 2.85 -11.58 -5.83
CA GLN A 559 3.99 -11.88 -6.69
C GLN A 559 4.52 -10.62 -7.38
N THR A 560 5.84 -10.43 -7.34
CA THR A 560 6.57 -9.30 -7.94
C THR A 560 7.79 -9.73 -8.74
N THR A 561 8.29 -10.95 -8.51
CA THR A 561 9.42 -11.51 -9.25
C THR A 561 8.94 -12.34 -10.45
N CYS A 562 9.61 -12.15 -11.58
CA CYS A 562 9.38 -12.94 -12.81
C CYS A 562 10.49 -13.97 -13.02
N TYR A 563 10.11 -15.11 -13.58
CA TYR A 563 11.00 -16.26 -13.75
C TYR A 563 10.90 -16.84 -15.15
N ASN A 564 12.01 -17.31 -15.70
CA ASN A 564 11.98 -18.11 -16.93
C ASN A 564 11.49 -19.55 -16.67
N ALA A 565 11.39 -20.36 -17.73
CA ALA A 565 10.93 -21.75 -17.64
C ALA A 565 11.83 -22.67 -16.78
N ALA A 566 13.10 -22.30 -16.59
CA ALA A 566 14.06 -22.99 -15.73
C ALA A 566 14.15 -22.39 -14.32
N GLY A 567 13.18 -21.54 -13.94
CA GLY A 567 13.08 -20.97 -12.61
C GLY A 567 14.12 -19.91 -12.25
N ALA A 568 14.91 -19.43 -13.22
CA ALA A 568 15.82 -18.32 -12.98
C ALA A 568 15.09 -16.98 -13.06
N VAL A 569 15.43 -16.06 -12.16
CA VAL A 569 14.88 -14.70 -12.12
C VAL A 569 15.21 -13.96 -13.42
N VAL A 570 14.22 -13.25 -13.98
CA VAL A 570 14.33 -12.43 -15.18
C VAL A 570 13.67 -11.06 -14.96
N ALA A 571 13.98 -10.09 -15.83
CA ALA A 571 13.25 -8.83 -15.86
C ALA A 571 11.78 -9.09 -16.20
N CYS A 572 10.87 -8.44 -15.48
CA CYS A 572 9.43 -8.64 -15.68
C CYS A 572 8.88 -8.02 -16.95
N ALA A 573 9.47 -6.94 -17.45
CA ALA A 573 8.92 -6.21 -18.60
C ALA A 573 8.75 -7.09 -19.85
N GLY A 574 7.54 -7.15 -20.38
CA GLY A 574 7.14 -7.92 -21.56
C GLY A 574 7.01 -9.42 -21.35
N THR A 575 6.87 -9.89 -20.10
CA THR A 575 6.75 -11.32 -19.80
C THR A 575 5.30 -11.80 -19.66
N GLY A 576 4.35 -10.91 -19.39
CA GLY A 576 2.94 -11.22 -19.10
C GLY A 576 2.72 -12.01 -17.81
N GLN A 577 3.76 -12.13 -16.97
CA GLN A 577 3.70 -12.87 -15.71
C GLN A 577 2.97 -12.07 -14.64
N ASP A 578 2.47 -12.77 -13.63
CA ASP A 578 1.81 -12.15 -12.48
C ASP A 578 2.69 -11.09 -11.78
N GLY A 579 4.01 -11.32 -11.73
CA GLY A 579 4.98 -10.36 -11.20
C GLY A 579 5.13 -9.05 -12.01
N GLU A 580 4.77 -9.08 -13.30
CA GLU A 580 4.69 -7.89 -14.16
C GLU A 580 3.34 -7.21 -14.00
N GLU A 581 2.26 -7.98 -14.20
CA GLU A 581 0.89 -7.47 -14.31
C GLU A 581 0.36 -6.95 -12.98
N LYS A 582 0.65 -7.66 -11.88
CA LYS A 582 0.15 -7.36 -10.52
C LYS A 582 -1.34 -7.05 -10.54
N ALA A 583 -2.10 -7.92 -11.20
CA ALA A 583 -3.52 -7.73 -11.40
C ALA A 583 -4.30 -7.99 -10.09
N GLY A 584 -5.15 -7.04 -9.72
CA GLY A 584 -6.03 -7.12 -8.56
C GLY A 584 -5.98 -5.86 -7.69
N ASP A 585 -6.64 -5.91 -6.54
CA ASP A 585 -6.54 -4.84 -5.54
C ASP A 585 -5.18 -4.90 -4.84
N THR A 586 -4.49 -3.77 -4.87
CA THR A 586 -3.19 -3.60 -4.22
C THR A 586 -3.30 -3.82 -2.72
N TRP A 587 -2.33 -4.53 -2.16
CA TRP A 587 -2.31 -4.79 -0.72
C TRP A 587 -2.00 -3.50 0.06
N PRO A 588 -2.67 -3.26 1.18
CA PRO A 588 -2.29 -2.16 2.07
C PRO A 588 -0.85 -2.32 2.56
N ALA A 589 -0.11 -1.21 2.63
CA ALA A 589 1.28 -1.19 3.12
C ALA A 589 1.42 -1.82 4.52
N GLN A 590 0.38 -1.73 5.35
CA GLN A 590 0.23 -2.48 6.58
C GLN A 590 -1.07 -3.28 6.56
N ARG A 591 -0.99 -4.48 5.98
CA ARG A 591 -2.13 -5.39 5.88
C ARG A 591 -2.53 -5.97 7.24
N PHE A 592 -1.57 -6.45 8.05
CA PHE A 592 -1.88 -7.12 9.31
C PHE A 592 -1.57 -6.22 10.50
N ILE A 593 -2.57 -6.02 11.37
CA ILE A 593 -2.51 -5.12 12.53
C ILE A 593 -2.78 -5.95 13.79
N ASP A 594 -1.76 -6.10 14.63
CA ASP A 594 -1.86 -6.80 15.92
C ASP A 594 -2.51 -5.88 16.96
N TYR A 595 -3.71 -6.24 17.41
CA TYR A 595 -4.42 -5.50 18.47
C TYR A 595 -3.90 -5.81 19.87
N ARG A 596 -2.97 -6.77 20.00
CA ARG A 596 -2.37 -7.22 21.26
C ARG A 596 -3.36 -7.75 22.28
N ASP A 597 -4.54 -8.12 21.82
CA ASP A 597 -5.60 -8.78 22.56
C ASP A 597 -5.77 -10.24 22.11
N GLY A 598 -4.73 -10.81 21.47
CA GLY A 598 -4.76 -12.13 20.85
C GLY A 598 -5.37 -12.14 19.45
N THR A 599 -5.72 -10.99 18.87
CA THR A 599 -6.26 -10.88 17.51
C THR A 599 -5.37 -10.05 16.57
N ILE A 600 -5.47 -10.36 15.27
CA ILE A 600 -4.84 -9.60 14.19
C ILE A 600 -5.92 -9.20 13.19
N ALA A 601 -6.04 -7.90 12.93
CA ALA A 601 -6.90 -7.38 11.88
C ALA A 601 -6.21 -7.44 10.52
N ASP A 602 -6.93 -7.88 9.49
CA ASP A 602 -6.50 -7.88 8.10
C ASP A 602 -7.15 -6.70 7.36
N GLY A 603 -6.38 -5.63 7.13
CA GLY A 603 -6.81 -4.43 6.43
C GLY A 603 -7.12 -4.64 4.95
N LEU A 604 -6.71 -5.77 4.34
CA LEU A 604 -7.11 -6.10 2.96
C LEU A 604 -8.54 -6.62 2.90
N THR A 605 -8.92 -7.49 3.84
CA THR A 605 -10.19 -8.25 3.80
C THR A 605 -11.22 -7.75 4.81
N GLY A 606 -10.80 -7.00 5.82
CA GLY A 606 -11.62 -6.55 6.94
C GLY A 606 -11.85 -7.64 7.99
N LEU A 607 -11.19 -8.79 7.87
CA LEU A 607 -11.36 -9.92 8.79
C LEU A 607 -10.46 -9.76 10.03
N ILE A 608 -10.90 -10.36 11.14
CA ILE A 608 -10.10 -10.51 12.36
C ILE A 608 -9.69 -11.96 12.51
N TRP A 609 -8.39 -12.21 12.57
CA TRP A 609 -7.79 -13.53 12.71
C TRP A 609 -7.29 -13.76 14.13
N LEU A 610 -7.35 -15.01 14.59
CA LEU A 610 -6.67 -15.40 15.84
C LEU A 610 -5.15 -15.30 15.63
N LYS A 611 -4.45 -14.64 16.56
CA LYS A 611 -3.00 -14.43 16.47
C LYS A 611 -2.21 -15.74 16.57
N ASP A 612 -2.61 -16.64 17.45
CA ASP A 612 -2.06 -17.99 17.56
C ASP A 612 -2.75 -18.93 16.57
N ALA A 613 -2.13 -19.10 15.40
CA ALA A 613 -2.69 -19.84 14.27
C ALA A 613 -2.89 -21.33 14.57
N ASP A 614 -2.13 -21.87 15.52
CA ASP A 614 -2.13 -23.28 15.87
C ASP A 614 -2.53 -23.50 17.33
N CYS A 615 -3.42 -22.64 17.87
CA CYS A 615 -3.92 -22.79 19.22
C CYS A 615 -4.58 -24.18 19.44
N PHE A 616 -5.32 -24.66 18.44
CA PHE A 616 -6.07 -25.91 18.56
C PHE A 616 -5.27 -27.16 18.17
N LYS A 617 -4.11 -27.03 17.52
CA LYS A 617 -3.41 -28.18 16.92
C LYS A 617 -4.25 -28.88 15.86
N THR A 618 -3.76 -30.02 15.38
CA THR A 618 -4.47 -30.82 14.39
C THR A 618 -5.79 -31.35 14.93
N ARG A 619 -6.81 -31.37 14.06
CA ARG A 619 -8.17 -31.80 14.36
C ARG A 619 -8.79 -32.49 13.16
N THR A 620 -9.75 -33.39 13.43
CA THR A 620 -10.70 -33.77 12.38
C THR A 620 -11.54 -32.57 11.99
N TRP A 621 -12.10 -32.59 10.78
CA TRP A 621 -12.84 -31.44 10.28
C TRP A 621 -14.05 -31.07 11.15
N GLN A 622 -14.78 -32.06 11.68
CA GLN A 622 -15.90 -31.81 12.60
C GLN A 622 -15.44 -31.24 13.95
N GLN A 623 -14.31 -31.71 14.47
CA GLN A 623 -13.75 -31.15 15.70
C GLN A 623 -13.32 -29.70 15.49
N ALA A 624 -12.72 -29.37 14.34
CA ALA A 624 -12.33 -28.00 14.00
C ALA A 624 -13.53 -27.04 14.07
N LEU A 625 -14.65 -27.39 13.42
CA LEU A 625 -15.88 -26.59 13.46
C LEU A 625 -16.41 -26.40 14.89
N SER A 626 -16.39 -27.47 15.70
CA SER A 626 -16.86 -27.42 17.09
C SER A 626 -15.93 -26.61 18.00
N ASP A 627 -14.62 -26.74 17.83
CA ASP A 627 -13.60 -26.09 18.63
C ASP A 627 -13.64 -24.58 18.42
N VAL A 628 -13.72 -24.11 17.17
CA VAL A 628 -13.79 -22.67 16.89
C VAL A 628 -15.09 -22.05 17.41
N LYS A 629 -16.21 -22.76 17.31
CA LYS A 629 -17.50 -22.30 17.87
C LYS A 629 -17.44 -22.07 19.39
N GLY A 630 -16.58 -22.81 20.09
CA GLY A 630 -16.35 -22.66 21.53
C GLY A 630 -15.31 -21.61 21.92
N LEU A 631 -14.56 -21.04 20.96
CA LEU A 631 -13.51 -20.06 21.23
C LEU A 631 -14.09 -18.76 21.80
N ALA A 632 -13.46 -18.25 22.85
CA ALA A 632 -13.86 -17.03 23.54
C ALA A 632 -12.66 -16.38 24.26
N ASN A 633 -12.87 -15.15 24.72
CA ASN A 633 -11.93 -14.40 25.54
C ASN A 633 -11.39 -15.22 26.73
N GLY A 634 -10.08 -15.19 26.94
CA GLY A 634 -9.36 -15.95 27.97
C GLY A 634 -8.78 -17.29 27.48
N ALA A 635 -9.12 -17.74 26.28
CA ALA A 635 -8.48 -18.87 25.61
C ALA A 635 -7.55 -18.40 24.48
N CYS A 636 -6.57 -19.21 24.08
CA CYS A 636 -5.68 -18.92 22.94
C CYS A 636 -4.97 -17.54 22.98
N GLY A 637 -4.72 -17.01 24.18
CA GLY A 637 -4.13 -15.68 24.35
C GLY A 637 -5.10 -14.51 24.10
N LEU A 638 -6.40 -14.77 23.93
CA LEU A 638 -7.42 -13.74 23.71
C LEU A 638 -7.70 -12.93 24.98
N SER A 639 -7.73 -11.61 24.83
CA SER A 639 -8.22 -10.64 25.81
C SER A 639 -9.13 -9.58 25.15
N ASP A 640 -9.86 -10.00 24.11
CA ASP A 640 -10.61 -9.16 23.16
C ASP A 640 -12.11 -9.03 23.50
N GLY A 641 -12.56 -9.65 24.60
CA GLY A 641 -13.97 -9.66 24.99
C GLY A 641 -14.88 -10.54 24.12
N SER A 642 -14.34 -11.40 23.26
CA SER A 642 -15.14 -12.35 22.47
C SER A 642 -15.90 -13.36 23.34
N ALA A 643 -17.10 -13.74 22.87
CA ALA A 643 -17.90 -14.83 23.43
C ALA A 643 -17.90 -16.06 22.50
N ALA A 644 -18.26 -17.22 23.05
CA ALA A 644 -18.46 -18.43 22.25
C ALA A 644 -19.52 -18.17 21.16
N GLY A 645 -19.19 -18.54 19.92
CA GLY A 645 -19.99 -18.24 18.73
C GLY A 645 -19.56 -16.98 17.96
N ASP A 646 -18.68 -16.13 18.52
CA ASP A 646 -18.13 -14.97 17.79
C ASP A 646 -17.13 -15.40 16.70
N TRP A 647 -16.51 -16.57 16.85
CA TRP A 647 -15.48 -17.09 15.95
C TRP A 647 -16.01 -18.22 15.06
N ARG A 648 -15.46 -18.34 13.85
CA ARG A 648 -15.75 -19.43 12.89
C ARG A 648 -14.49 -19.97 12.23
N LEU A 649 -14.60 -21.16 11.66
CA LEU A 649 -13.59 -21.67 10.74
C LEU A 649 -13.74 -20.92 9.39
N PRO A 650 -12.66 -20.37 8.82
CA PRO A 650 -12.71 -19.59 7.59
C PRO A 650 -13.18 -20.46 6.43
N ASN A 651 -13.95 -19.89 5.50
CA ASN A 651 -14.15 -20.56 4.21
C ASN A 651 -12.87 -20.52 3.37
N VAL A 652 -12.82 -21.28 2.28
CA VAL A 652 -11.61 -21.38 1.45
C VAL A 652 -11.19 -20.03 0.85
N ASN A 653 -12.13 -19.10 0.61
CA ASN A 653 -11.82 -17.77 0.09
C ASN A 653 -11.14 -16.90 1.15
N GLU A 654 -11.66 -16.92 2.38
CA GLU A 654 -11.06 -16.24 3.53
C GLU A 654 -9.65 -16.77 3.81
N LEU A 655 -9.48 -18.08 3.87
CA LEU A 655 -8.19 -18.71 4.19
C LEU A 655 -7.14 -18.52 3.10
N GLU A 656 -7.52 -18.65 1.82
CA GLU A 656 -6.59 -18.40 0.71
C GLU A 656 -6.13 -16.94 0.67
N SER A 657 -6.95 -15.98 1.14
CA SER A 657 -6.58 -14.56 1.11
C SER A 657 -5.26 -14.28 1.83
N LEU A 658 -4.90 -15.09 2.83
CA LEU A 658 -3.66 -15.00 3.59
C LEU A 658 -2.39 -15.40 2.79
N PHE A 659 -2.55 -16.12 1.68
CA PHE A 659 -1.42 -16.61 0.88
C PHE A 659 -0.73 -15.49 0.08
N ASN A 660 0.61 -15.52 0.09
CA ASN A 660 1.48 -14.65 -0.71
C ASN A 660 2.26 -15.47 -1.74
N ALA A 661 1.97 -15.25 -3.03
CA ALA A 661 2.56 -15.98 -4.14
C ALA A 661 4.04 -15.63 -4.42
N GLU A 662 4.60 -14.58 -3.84
CA GLU A 662 6.05 -14.27 -3.91
C GLU A 662 6.87 -15.22 -3.02
N SER A 663 6.23 -15.83 -2.03
CA SER A 663 6.92 -16.57 -0.98
C SER A 663 6.52 -18.03 -0.96
N SER A 664 7.42 -18.86 -0.43
CA SER A 664 7.24 -20.30 -0.34
C SER A 664 6.26 -20.76 0.76
N GLY A 665 5.49 -19.85 1.38
CA GLY A 665 4.76 -20.18 2.61
C GLY A 665 3.84 -19.08 3.14
N ILE A 666 2.75 -19.47 3.80
CA ILE A 666 2.03 -18.63 4.77
C ILE A 666 2.91 -18.27 5.99
N GLU A 667 4.07 -18.89 6.16
CA GLU A 667 5.03 -18.62 7.25
C GLU A 667 5.52 -17.16 7.31
N LEU A 668 5.49 -16.42 6.18
CA LEU A 668 5.76 -14.98 6.18
C LEU A 668 4.86 -14.21 7.16
N LEU A 669 3.69 -14.74 7.47
CA LEU A 669 2.77 -14.18 8.46
C LEU A 669 3.38 -14.13 9.87
N SER A 670 4.38 -14.97 10.16
CA SER A 670 5.13 -14.88 11.43
C SER A 670 5.84 -13.55 11.56
N GLY A 671 6.38 -13.02 10.46
CA GLY A 671 6.96 -11.67 10.39
C GLY A 671 5.91 -10.55 10.44
N GLN A 672 4.63 -10.88 10.30
CA GLN A 672 3.49 -9.95 10.35
C GLN A 672 2.73 -10.01 11.68
N GLY A 673 3.31 -10.64 12.70
CA GLY A 673 2.79 -10.68 14.07
C GLY A 673 2.01 -11.95 14.44
N PHE A 674 1.68 -12.81 13.49
CA PHE A 674 1.08 -14.11 13.81
C PHE A 674 2.10 -15.02 14.50
N ILE A 675 1.61 -15.95 15.32
CA ILE A 675 2.47 -16.91 16.03
C ILE A 675 2.00 -18.34 15.77
N ASN A 676 2.93 -19.29 15.85
CA ASN A 676 2.71 -20.72 15.60
C ASN A 676 2.06 -21.00 14.24
N VAL A 677 2.44 -20.26 13.20
CA VAL A 677 1.92 -20.46 11.85
C VAL A 677 2.42 -21.80 11.30
N GLY A 678 1.51 -22.77 11.16
CA GLY A 678 1.72 -24.05 10.50
C GLY A 678 1.63 -24.02 8.96
N LEU A 679 1.88 -25.18 8.36
CA LEU A 679 2.02 -25.38 6.91
C LEU A 679 0.70 -25.70 6.17
N SER A 680 -0.44 -25.73 6.85
CA SER A 680 -1.73 -26.09 6.24
C SER A 680 -2.85 -25.82 7.22
N TYR A 681 -4.07 -25.57 6.73
CA TYR A 681 -5.24 -25.34 7.58
C TYR A 681 -6.52 -25.84 6.93
N TRP A 682 -7.45 -26.28 7.77
CA TRP A 682 -8.82 -26.56 7.34
C TRP A 682 -9.56 -25.29 6.95
N SER A 683 -10.37 -25.37 5.89
CA SER A 683 -11.48 -24.42 5.66
C SER A 683 -12.81 -25.04 6.06
N SER A 684 -13.85 -24.22 6.24
CA SER A 684 -15.25 -24.66 6.45
C SER A 684 -15.96 -25.10 5.17
N THR A 685 -15.29 -25.04 4.02
CA THR A 685 -15.85 -25.37 2.71
C THR A 685 -15.73 -26.87 2.41
N THR A 686 -16.83 -27.51 2.04
CA THR A 686 -16.87 -28.93 1.58
C THR A 686 -16.55 -29.03 0.09
N SER A 687 -15.95 -30.12 -0.38
CA SER A 687 -15.86 -30.40 -1.82
C SER A 687 -17.20 -30.94 -2.34
N ALA A 688 -17.90 -30.23 -3.24
CA ALA A 688 -19.12 -30.76 -3.85
C ALA A 688 -18.87 -32.02 -4.70
N LYS A 689 -17.65 -32.18 -5.26
CA LYS A 689 -17.26 -33.36 -6.04
C LYS A 689 -17.10 -34.61 -5.17
N ASP A 690 -16.56 -34.45 -3.97
CA ASP A 690 -16.41 -35.50 -2.97
C ASP A 690 -16.85 -34.97 -1.59
N PRO A 691 -18.16 -35.04 -1.26
CA PRO A 691 -18.68 -34.41 -0.05
C PRO A 691 -18.19 -35.03 1.27
N ALA A 692 -17.56 -36.21 1.21
CA ALA A 692 -16.86 -36.81 2.36
C ALA A 692 -15.52 -36.10 2.65
N SER A 693 -15.08 -35.21 1.77
CA SER A 693 -13.87 -34.40 1.88
C SER A 693 -14.18 -32.92 2.08
N ALA A 694 -13.32 -32.22 2.81
CA ALA A 694 -13.34 -30.77 2.98
C ALA A 694 -12.11 -30.14 2.32
N ILE A 695 -12.20 -28.86 1.99
CA ILE A 695 -11.12 -28.12 1.34
C ILE A 695 -10.11 -27.67 2.40
N ALA A 696 -8.83 -27.89 2.12
CA ALA A 696 -7.72 -27.40 2.91
C ALA A 696 -6.81 -26.52 2.06
N VAL A 697 -6.22 -25.51 2.68
CA VAL A 697 -5.21 -24.63 2.07
C VAL A 697 -3.86 -24.99 2.68
N ILE A 698 -2.89 -25.29 1.82
CA ILE A 698 -1.53 -25.64 2.19
C ILE A 698 -0.66 -24.37 2.08
N GLY A 699 0.35 -24.27 2.93
CA GLY A 699 1.19 -23.09 3.10
C GLY A 699 1.93 -22.72 1.81
N ASP A 700 2.20 -23.68 0.94
CA ASP A 700 2.81 -23.46 -0.38
C ASP A 700 1.85 -22.86 -1.42
N GLY A 701 0.58 -22.62 -1.05
CA GLY A 701 -0.45 -22.03 -1.89
C GLY A 701 -1.31 -23.04 -2.64
N THR A 702 -1.08 -24.34 -2.44
CA THR A 702 -1.94 -25.39 -2.99
C THR A 702 -3.25 -25.49 -2.22
N ILE A 703 -4.32 -25.83 -2.92
CA ILE A 703 -5.67 -26.03 -2.37
C ILE A 703 -6.13 -27.41 -2.77
N GLN A 704 -6.54 -28.22 -1.79
CA GLN A 704 -6.89 -29.62 -2.03
C GLN A 704 -8.06 -30.10 -1.17
N ALA A 705 -8.88 -30.99 -1.73
CA ALA A 705 -9.87 -31.75 -0.99
C ALA A 705 -9.20 -32.87 -0.18
N THR A 706 -9.53 -32.96 1.10
CA THR A 706 -9.01 -33.98 2.04
C THR A 706 -10.16 -34.61 2.83
N PRO A 707 -10.16 -35.94 3.05
CA PRO A 707 -11.22 -36.63 3.77
C PRO A 707 -11.47 -36.05 5.18
N LYS A 708 -12.73 -35.75 5.50
CA LYS A 708 -13.15 -35.13 6.78
C LYS A 708 -12.81 -35.95 8.02
N ALA A 709 -12.73 -37.28 7.84
CA ALA A 709 -12.45 -38.23 8.91
C ALA A 709 -10.97 -38.26 9.35
N LEU A 710 -10.07 -37.69 8.54
CA LEU A 710 -8.68 -37.54 8.90
C LEU A 710 -8.48 -36.27 9.74
N ASP A 711 -7.41 -36.24 10.53
CA ASP A 711 -6.97 -35.09 11.33
C ASP A 711 -5.64 -34.49 10.85
N PRO A 712 -5.38 -34.30 9.54
CA PRO A 712 -4.07 -33.91 9.06
C PRO A 712 -3.75 -32.43 9.29
N TYR A 713 -4.76 -31.59 9.57
CA TYR A 713 -4.59 -30.13 9.54
C TYR A 713 -5.02 -29.43 10.83
N PRO A 714 -4.31 -28.36 11.20
CA PRO A 714 -4.69 -27.46 12.29
C PRO A 714 -5.84 -26.52 11.89
N VAL A 715 -6.25 -25.70 12.86
CA VAL A 715 -7.47 -24.90 12.84
C VAL A 715 -7.10 -23.44 13.09
N TRP A 716 -7.41 -22.56 12.13
CA TRP A 716 -7.15 -21.12 12.26
C TRP A 716 -8.47 -20.35 12.28
N PRO A 717 -8.93 -19.90 13.46
CA PRO A 717 -10.16 -19.12 13.61
C PRO A 717 -10.12 -17.74 12.94
N VAL A 718 -11.27 -17.35 12.38
CA VAL A 718 -11.53 -16.00 11.86
C VAL A 718 -12.89 -15.49 12.37
N ARG A 719 -13.07 -14.17 12.36
CA ARG A 719 -14.36 -13.50 12.53
C ARG A 719 -14.44 -12.20 11.73
N ASP A 720 -15.64 -11.64 11.66
CA ASP A 720 -15.86 -10.32 11.07
C ASP A 720 -15.43 -9.21 12.06
N ARG A 721 -15.04 -8.05 11.55
CA ARG A 721 -14.90 -6.82 12.37
C ARG A 721 -16.29 -6.43 12.92
N LYS A 722 -16.34 -5.97 14.18
CA LYS A 722 -17.59 -5.70 14.90
C LYS A 722 -18.14 -4.32 14.63
#